data_AF-A0A926PP12-F1
#
_entry.id   AF-A0A926PP12-F1
#
_cell.length_a   1.000
_cell.length_b   1.000
_cell.length_c   1.000
_cell.angle_alpha   90.00
_cell.angle_beta   90.00
_cell.angle_gamma   90.00
#
_symmetry.space_group_name_H-M   'P 1'
#
loop_
_entity.id
_entity.type
_entity.pdbx_description
1 polymer ?
#
loop_
_entity_poly.entity_id
_entity_poly.type
_entity_poly.pdbx_seq_one_letter_code
_entity_poly.pdbx_strand_id
1 'polypeptide(L)'
;MKTTPYQLLAATLLIGSSLSGIKVALAQTVADTEISNTATATYSDGTTTYNATSNTVTVRVAEVPGIIISADTPSNLTPNAGDTLYVDFTITNVGNDPTQFFIPGTATLSDSTNFSLNGSLQIVAVNGSDITPVAVPAGGGATGTLLSAISGGGSIPPNGGSGATGTVTVRVPIQVNGTAPASATTTVSLGNTATPNAQNVDHTGNVNNTLDVYTVDNPDSVSGETEGALTQVNEAMATSISITVNARLQAFATLLKAASSYSNNNTPSDLTDDALTYSLALRVENPTSPPTGLVASDLHPTAINLDGGTANQNRILVSDAIPTATALSTATPTTPDNTWQVVYTTSALSIPAHQANWVTIRPSSGTITRVGFIRSTAIAKGTTVTSFSFSVNPISGFTGGRITNIAQVFGQSQPGTIAPGTSTQLVYDESGDQSPNNQLEGGNPDPNTGGATATGRGIGDGVANPANDGIDPGTGTTPTDTATTNQGDLNDTDGGEVTLYTIAVAPLNGPNGRPDAINTTNNDDFTNRSIVLPAGLPPGLPLNDSQTPATTFTNTVRNTSGSPATISLIPIPPTAPDSLATGTIVTITVGSDVAAYEYNGTSFAYQSGTNTSATNPVKLTTVAAGGTANYTVTIDLPGEISQTTGYSVPILAFIDENNNGSSSNEPGNITINRLYTGYVELEKDARILAGATELVGYTTDEAALSAAARPGRIIEYRIRYRNISTLAPNNSGSVDLPANNLVITEDGATAPNNWFTSTRDTVGGTLPGSATATSGAISGTANSGDIQIYVNTLTILAPQGSGEFIFRREIR
;
A
#
# COMPACT_ATOMS: atom_id res chain seq x y z
N MET A 1 5.88 28.10 59.23
CA MET A 1 5.11 29.21 58.61
C MET A 1 5.98 29.81 57.50
N LYS A 2 5.43 30.05 56.30
CA LYS A 2 6.13 30.43 55.06
C LYS A 2 7.12 29.41 54.47
N THR A 3 6.55 28.44 53.75
CA THR A 3 7.13 27.81 52.55
C THR A 3 6.83 28.65 51.28
N THR A 4 7.30 28.17 50.11
CA THR A 4 7.06 28.61 48.71
C THR A 4 7.66 29.94 48.22
N PRO A 5 7.88 30.11 46.89
CA PRO A 5 8.25 29.11 45.85
C PRO A 5 9.32 29.60 44.84
N TYR A 6 9.95 28.67 44.10
CA TYR A 6 10.43 28.94 42.73
C TYR A 6 10.19 27.73 41.81
N GLN A 7 9.13 27.84 41.01
CA GLN A 7 8.94 27.08 39.76
C GLN A 7 9.26 28.02 38.58
N LEU A 8 9.38 27.44 37.38
CA LEU A 8 9.72 28.07 36.09
C LEU A 8 11.22 28.49 36.01
N LEU A 9 11.90 28.36 34.87
CA LEU A 9 11.43 28.16 33.49
C LEU A 9 12.42 27.27 32.70
N ALA A 10 12.00 26.07 32.29
CA ALA A 10 12.80 25.14 31.46
C ALA A 10 12.12 24.85 30.11
N ALA A 11 11.38 25.83 29.57
CA ALA A 11 10.53 25.66 28.40
C ALA A 11 10.43 26.96 27.60
N THR A 12 11.46 27.30 26.81
CA THR A 12 11.40 28.17 25.60
C THR A 12 12.77 28.26 24.88
N LEU A 13 13.34 27.13 24.43
CA LEU A 13 14.34 27.13 23.33
C LEU A 13 14.48 25.74 22.68
N LEU A 14 13.51 25.37 21.84
CA LEU A 14 13.51 24.07 21.15
C LEU A 14 12.71 24.13 19.83
N ILE A 15 13.05 25.11 18.98
CA ILE A 15 12.57 25.22 17.59
C ILE A 15 13.78 25.64 16.74
N GLY A 16 14.27 24.75 15.86
CA GLY A 16 15.36 25.02 14.93
C GLY A 16 16.32 23.85 14.72
N SER A 17 16.88 23.28 15.79
CA SER A 17 17.94 22.27 15.69
C SER A 17 17.40 20.83 15.60
N SER A 18 17.52 20.22 14.43
CA SER A 18 17.46 18.76 14.24
C SER A 18 18.75 18.08 14.73
N LEU A 19 19.10 18.29 16.00
CA LEU A 19 20.12 17.51 16.70
C LEU A 19 19.62 16.07 16.88
N SER A 20 19.77 15.26 15.83
CA SER A 20 19.81 13.80 15.97
C SER A 20 21.04 13.46 16.80
N GLY A 21 20.81 12.80 17.94
CA GLY A 21 21.74 12.83 19.06
C GLY A 21 23.16 12.37 18.72
N ILE A 22 24.12 13.29 18.86
CA ILE A 22 25.51 12.93 19.16
C ILE A 22 25.48 12.33 20.56
N LYS A 23 25.34 11.00 20.66
CA LYS A 23 25.57 10.29 21.90
C LYS A 23 27.02 10.48 22.28
N VAL A 24 27.29 11.16 23.40
CA VAL A 24 28.62 11.12 24.02
C VAL A 24 28.96 9.65 24.26
N ALA A 25 30.09 9.21 23.70
CA ALA A 25 30.46 7.81 23.60
C ALA A 25 30.63 7.14 24.96
N LEU A 26 29.62 6.36 25.37
CA LEU A 26 29.86 5.20 26.23
C LEU A 26 30.54 4.13 25.37
N ALA A 27 31.85 3.94 25.54
CA ALA A 27 32.67 2.88 24.95
C ALA A 27 32.19 2.37 23.58
N GLN A 28 32.41 3.18 22.54
CA GLN A 28 32.10 2.80 21.15
C GLN A 28 32.78 1.48 20.78
N THR A 29 32.03 0.61 20.11
CA THR A 29 32.58 -0.55 19.39
C THR A 29 33.70 -0.06 18.47
N VAL A 30 34.88 -0.68 18.54
CA VAL A 30 35.97 -0.36 17.62
C VAL A 30 35.54 -0.77 16.19
N ALA A 31 36.10 -0.14 15.16
CA ALA A 31 35.91 -0.60 13.78
C ALA A 31 36.16 -2.12 13.63
N ASP A 32 35.49 -2.75 12.66
CA ASP A 32 35.62 -4.17 12.23
C ASP A 32 35.04 -5.33 13.10
N THR A 33 33.85 -5.22 13.72
CA THR A 33 33.21 -6.33 14.53
C THR A 33 31.98 -7.02 13.89
N GLU A 34 31.83 -8.36 13.98
CA GLU A 34 30.77 -9.19 13.31
C GLU A 34 29.53 -9.57 14.18
N ILE A 35 28.33 -9.75 13.58
CA ILE A 35 27.00 -9.96 14.23
C ILE A 35 26.03 -10.83 13.37
N SER A 36 25.24 -11.80 13.91
CA SER A 36 24.38 -12.78 13.16
C SER A 36 23.03 -13.21 13.83
N ASN A 37 21.93 -13.50 13.09
CA ASN A 37 20.57 -13.84 13.65
C ASN A 37 19.55 -14.71 12.79
N THR A 38 18.67 -15.53 13.41
CA THR A 38 17.61 -16.44 12.88
C THR A 38 16.40 -16.66 13.84
N ALA A 39 15.19 -16.94 13.31
CA ALA A 39 13.90 -17.10 14.00
C ALA A 39 13.30 -18.54 13.98
N THR A 40 12.44 -18.88 14.95
CA THR A 40 11.62 -20.12 14.99
C THR A 40 10.18 -19.90 15.49
N ALA A 41 9.23 -20.79 15.15
CA ALA A 41 7.84 -20.69 15.62
C ALA A 41 7.06 -22.02 15.75
N THR A 42 5.97 -22.00 16.53
CA THR A 42 5.00 -23.10 16.71
C THR A 42 3.54 -22.60 16.68
N TYR A 43 2.60 -23.37 16.13
CA TYR A 43 1.17 -23.00 15.99
C TYR A 43 0.22 -24.22 15.96
N SER A 44 -1.10 -24.03 15.94
CA SER A 44 -2.10 -25.12 15.97
C SER A 44 -3.38 -24.87 15.17
N ASP A 45 -4.00 -25.92 14.63
CA ASP A 45 -5.35 -25.87 14.01
C ASP A 45 -6.50 -26.01 15.05
N GLY A 46 -6.17 -26.12 16.34
CA GLY A 46 -7.11 -26.41 17.43
C GLY A 46 -7.14 -27.89 17.85
N THR A 47 -6.53 -28.79 17.08
CA THR A 47 -6.39 -30.23 17.37
C THR A 47 -4.94 -30.72 17.30
N THR A 48 -4.14 -30.14 16.40
CA THR A 48 -2.79 -30.58 16.03
C THR A 48 -1.81 -29.41 16.12
N THR A 49 -0.54 -29.67 16.44
CA THR A 49 0.52 -28.65 16.56
C THR A 49 1.53 -28.76 15.41
N TYR A 50 1.99 -27.61 14.92
CA TYR A 50 2.83 -27.41 13.74
C TYR A 50 4.02 -26.49 14.06
N ASN A 51 5.05 -26.50 13.21
CA ASN A 51 6.31 -25.74 13.40
C ASN A 51 6.64 -24.87 12.17
N ALA A 52 7.51 -23.86 12.33
CA ALA A 52 8.11 -23.07 11.25
C ALA A 52 9.50 -22.50 11.66
N THR A 53 10.32 -22.05 10.71
CA THR A 53 11.70 -21.54 10.92
C THR A 53 12.08 -20.56 9.80
N SER A 54 12.96 -19.58 10.06
CA SER A 54 13.42 -18.59 9.07
C SER A 54 14.86 -18.82 8.57
N ASN A 55 15.33 -17.95 7.67
CA ASN A 55 16.73 -17.78 7.27
C ASN A 55 17.59 -16.99 8.30
N THR A 56 18.87 -16.71 7.94
CA THR A 56 19.90 -16.03 8.76
C THR A 56 20.41 -14.71 8.12
N VAL A 57 20.94 -13.73 8.90
CA VAL A 57 21.46 -12.41 8.44
C VAL A 57 22.73 -11.94 9.23
N THR A 58 23.70 -11.20 8.62
CA THR A 58 25.07 -10.84 9.16
C THR A 58 25.62 -9.39 8.87
N VAL A 59 26.55 -8.76 9.68
CA VAL A 59 26.98 -7.29 9.67
C VAL A 59 28.44 -6.92 10.20
N ARG A 60 29.13 -5.76 9.82
CA ARG A 60 30.49 -5.18 10.30
C ARG A 60 30.62 -3.59 10.50
N VAL A 61 31.78 -2.90 10.80
CA VAL A 61 31.88 -1.51 11.48
C VAL A 61 33.04 -0.50 11.04
N ALA A 62 32.92 0.89 11.01
CA ALA A 62 33.98 1.91 10.56
C ALA A 62 34.04 3.45 11.10
N GLU A 63 35.10 4.27 10.76
CA GLU A 63 35.58 5.68 11.18
C GLU A 63 34.87 6.98 10.63
N VAL A 64 34.95 8.21 11.24
CA VAL A 64 34.07 9.41 10.90
C VAL A 64 34.57 10.90 11.15
N PRO A 65 34.86 11.76 10.13
CA PRO A 65 35.07 13.23 10.26
C PRO A 65 33.78 14.09 10.51
N GLY A 66 33.86 15.44 10.69
CA GLY A 66 32.77 16.23 11.37
C GLY A 66 32.50 17.74 11.12
N ILE A 67 31.41 18.12 10.45
CA ILE A 67 30.82 19.49 10.41
C ILE A 67 29.28 19.48 10.39
N ILE A 68 28.63 20.40 11.11
CA ILE A 68 27.20 20.73 10.91
C ILE A 68 26.97 22.24 10.78
N ILE A 69 25.82 22.62 10.22
CA ILE A 69 25.26 23.96 10.21
C ILE A 69 23.79 23.85 10.63
N SER A 70 23.30 24.77 11.47
CA SER A 70 21.89 24.92 11.78
C SER A 70 21.37 26.26 11.29
N ALA A 71 20.23 26.29 10.62
CA ALA A 71 19.51 27.53 10.34
C ALA A 71 18.63 27.91 11.54
N ASP A 72 18.66 29.20 11.91
CA ASP A 72 17.75 29.77 12.89
C ASP A 72 16.38 30.04 12.25
N THR A 73 15.37 30.31 13.09
CA THR A 73 14.00 30.57 12.61
C THR A 73 13.94 31.87 11.80
N PRO A 74 13.48 31.85 10.53
CA PRO A 74 13.21 33.06 9.75
C PRO A 74 12.36 34.07 10.52
N SER A 75 12.62 35.36 10.32
CA SER A 75 11.92 36.42 11.07
C SER A 75 10.41 36.53 10.79
N ASN A 76 9.88 35.80 9.79
CA ASN A 76 8.45 35.55 9.54
C ASN A 76 8.29 34.25 8.71
N LEU A 77 7.26 33.43 8.98
CA LEU A 77 7.13 32.06 8.44
C LEU A 77 5.95 31.82 7.50
N THR A 78 4.82 32.50 7.72
CA THR A 78 3.61 32.38 6.88
C THR A 78 3.27 33.73 6.27
N PRO A 79 4.15 34.31 5.44
CA PRO A 79 3.85 35.57 4.78
C PRO A 79 2.71 35.35 3.78
N ASN A 80 1.96 36.43 3.54
CA ASN A 80 1.15 36.48 2.34
C ASN A 80 2.06 36.86 1.16
N ALA A 81 1.56 36.73 -0.07
CA ALA A 81 2.32 37.14 -1.25
C ALA A 81 2.62 38.66 -1.20
N GLY A 82 3.84 39.07 -0.78
CA GLY A 82 4.32 40.47 -0.77
C GLY A 82 5.28 40.96 0.35
N ASP A 83 5.58 40.18 1.40
CA ASP A 83 6.31 40.63 2.62
C ASP A 83 7.88 40.63 2.54
N THR A 84 8.61 41.04 3.60
CA THR A 84 10.10 40.97 3.73
C THR A 84 10.56 40.32 5.05
N LEU A 85 11.75 39.68 5.08
CA LEU A 85 12.30 38.98 6.27
C LEU A 85 13.83 38.66 6.18
N TYR A 86 14.40 37.99 7.19
CA TYR A 86 15.79 37.48 7.21
C TYR A 86 15.94 36.13 7.93
N VAL A 87 17.12 35.48 7.80
CA VAL A 87 17.51 34.19 8.42
C VAL A 87 18.98 34.25 8.89
N ASP A 88 19.28 33.63 10.04
CA ASP A 88 20.64 33.42 10.55
C ASP A 88 21.03 31.92 10.53
N PHE A 89 22.32 31.60 10.58
CA PHE A 89 22.87 30.24 10.49
C PHE A 89 24.09 30.06 11.41
N THR A 90 24.22 28.92 12.09
CA THR A 90 25.35 28.61 12.99
C THR A 90 26.07 27.31 12.57
N ILE A 91 27.37 27.40 12.28
CA ILE A 91 28.28 26.31 11.88
C ILE A 91 28.96 25.72 13.14
N THR A 92 29.15 24.40 13.24
CA THR A 92 29.69 23.67 14.41
C THR A 92 30.55 22.46 14.00
N ASN A 93 31.64 22.17 14.73
CA ASN A 93 32.44 20.92 14.55
C ASN A 93 31.83 19.75 15.37
N VAL A 94 31.63 18.59 14.75
CA VAL A 94 31.00 17.40 15.36
C VAL A 94 31.78 16.09 15.17
N GLY A 95 33.04 16.15 14.76
CA GLY A 95 33.83 14.96 14.44
C GLY A 95 34.26 14.21 15.68
N ASN A 96 34.89 13.04 15.50
CA ASN A 96 35.74 12.49 16.55
C ASN A 96 37.16 13.12 16.57
N ASP A 97 37.40 14.25 15.86
CA ASP A 97 38.69 14.97 15.73
C ASP A 97 38.56 16.50 15.41
N PRO A 98 39.54 17.40 15.73
CA PRO A 98 39.46 18.88 15.51
C PRO A 98 39.67 19.41 14.05
N THR A 99 39.05 20.54 13.64
CA THR A 99 39.09 21.02 12.22
C THR A 99 38.92 22.56 12.01
N GLN A 100 38.99 23.09 10.77
CA GLN A 100 38.67 24.49 10.35
C GLN A 100 37.48 24.53 9.37
N PHE A 101 36.95 25.71 9.01
CA PHE A 101 35.85 25.87 8.01
C PHE A 101 36.06 26.94 6.92
N PHE A 102 35.51 26.74 5.72
CA PHE A 102 35.34 27.74 4.65
C PHE A 102 33.90 28.32 4.61
N ILE A 103 33.72 29.61 4.27
CA ILE A 103 32.41 30.30 4.23
C ILE A 103 32.23 31.07 2.89
N PRO A 104 31.07 30.96 2.20
CA PRO A 104 30.82 31.55 0.88
C PRO A 104 30.33 33.01 0.93
N GLY A 105 30.47 33.71 -0.21
CA GLY A 105 30.12 35.14 -0.34
C GLY A 105 28.66 35.48 -0.60
N THR A 106 27.82 34.48 -0.93
CA THR A 106 26.38 34.64 -1.15
C THR A 106 25.61 33.40 -0.69
N ALA A 107 24.29 33.55 -0.48
CA ALA A 107 23.35 32.48 -0.21
C ALA A 107 22.46 32.21 -1.43
N THR A 108 21.75 31.08 -1.43
CA THR A 108 20.79 30.71 -2.49
C THR A 108 19.36 30.78 -1.98
N LEU A 109 18.43 31.30 -2.80
CA LEU A 109 16.98 31.20 -2.56
C LEU A 109 16.38 30.12 -3.45
N SER A 110 15.48 29.31 -2.91
CA SER A 110 14.88 28.20 -3.67
C SER A 110 13.84 28.64 -4.71
N ASP A 111 13.19 29.80 -4.51
CA ASP A 111 12.28 30.39 -5.49
C ASP A 111 12.65 31.86 -5.75
N SER A 112 13.37 32.12 -6.85
CA SER A 112 13.71 33.47 -7.31
C SER A 112 12.65 34.10 -8.22
N THR A 113 11.55 33.41 -8.49
CA THR A 113 10.41 33.92 -9.29
C THR A 113 9.37 34.58 -8.38
N ASN A 114 9.15 34.02 -7.18
CA ASN A 114 8.27 34.59 -6.17
C ASN A 114 9.02 35.22 -4.97
N PHE A 115 10.35 35.19 -4.90
CA PHE A 115 11.13 35.79 -3.80
C PHE A 115 12.49 36.35 -4.28
N SER A 116 13.21 37.16 -3.48
CA SER A 116 14.53 37.74 -3.85
C SER A 116 15.43 38.13 -2.65
N LEU A 117 16.76 38.24 -2.86
CA LEU A 117 17.77 38.60 -1.84
C LEU A 117 17.92 40.12 -1.65
N ASN A 118 18.30 40.55 -0.45
CA ASN A 118 18.30 41.97 -0.05
C ASN A 118 19.61 42.43 0.66
N GLY A 119 20.79 42.03 0.18
CA GLY A 119 22.09 42.47 0.72
C GLY A 119 23.23 41.44 0.63
N SER A 120 24.37 41.73 1.27
CA SER A 120 25.52 40.82 1.42
C SER A 120 25.48 40.02 2.72
N LEU A 121 26.15 38.85 2.74
CA LEU A 121 26.30 37.99 3.93
C LEU A 121 27.24 38.61 4.98
N GLN A 122 26.98 38.29 6.25
CA GLN A 122 27.70 38.84 7.41
C GLN A 122 27.97 37.76 8.46
N ILE A 123 29.22 37.66 8.95
CA ILE A 123 29.56 36.89 10.17
C ILE A 123 29.29 37.77 11.38
N VAL A 124 28.55 37.25 12.37
CA VAL A 124 28.05 38.04 13.52
C VAL A 124 28.44 37.51 14.89
N ALA A 125 28.84 36.23 15.02
CA ALA A 125 29.34 35.67 16.28
C ALA A 125 30.34 34.52 16.06
N VAL A 126 31.21 34.27 17.05
CA VAL A 126 32.18 33.15 17.09
C VAL A 126 32.24 32.58 18.51
N ASN A 127 32.20 31.25 18.66
CA ASN A 127 32.15 30.55 19.95
C ASN A 127 31.03 31.07 20.89
N GLY A 128 29.90 31.49 20.32
CA GLY A 128 28.79 32.11 21.06
C GLY A 128 29.03 33.52 21.59
N SER A 129 30.07 34.22 21.13
CA SER A 129 30.33 35.63 21.45
C SER A 129 30.09 36.52 20.23
N ASP A 130 29.22 37.53 20.39
CA ASP A 130 28.93 38.52 19.35
C ASP A 130 30.20 39.31 18.95
N ILE A 131 30.32 39.59 17.65
CA ILE A 131 31.38 40.43 17.08
C ILE A 131 30.78 41.61 16.29
N THR A 132 31.61 42.61 15.97
CA THR A 132 31.22 43.62 14.98
C THR A 132 31.02 42.91 13.63
N PRO A 133 29.86 43.05 12.94
CA PRO A 133 29.57 42.26 11.75
C PRO A 133 30.65 42.35 10.68
N VAL A 134 31.23 41.20 10.33
CA VAL A 134 32.26 41.08 9.28
C VAL A 134 31.56 40.67 7.99
N ALA A 135 31.57 41.55 6.99
CA ALA A 135 31.02 41.24 5.68
C ALA A 135 31.84 40.14 4.98
N VAL A 136 31.19 39.10 4.47
CA VAL A 136 31.89 38.06 3.70
C VAL A 136 32.14 38.58 2.28
N PRO A 137 33.38 38.57 1.77
CA PRO A 137 33.65 38.97 0.39
C PRO A 137 32.95 38.06 -0.62
N ALA A 138 32.64 38.58 -1.81
CA ALA A 138 31.87 37.85 -2.83
C ALA A 138 32.49 36.50 -3.28
N GLY A 139 33.79 36.27 -3.05
CA GLY A 139 34.47 34.99 -3.32
C GLY A 139 34.60 34.03 -2.13
N GLY A 140 34.02 34.35 -0.97
CA GLY A 140 34.15 33.56 0.25
C GLY A 140 35.53 33.65 0.93
N GLY A 141 35.78 32.77 1.91
CA GLY A 141 37.07 32.64 2.58
C GLY A 141 37.10 31.63 3.73
N ALA A 142 38.30 31.16 4.08
CA ALA A 142 38.52 30.29 5.25
C ALA A 142 38.49 31.08 6.57
N THR A 143 37.94 30.46 7.61
CA THR A 143 37.85 31.00 8.98
C THR A 143 39.20 31.44 9.54
N GLY A 144 40.29 30.70 9.28
CA GLY A 144 41.65 31.11 9.67
C GLY A 144 42.12 32.44 9.08
N THR A 145 41.61 32.84 7.91
CA THR A 145 41.90 34.14 7.28
C THR A 145 40.89 35.21 7.70
N LEU A 146 39.59 34.89 7.63
CA LEU A 146 38.50 35.82 7.92
C LEU A 146 38.48 36.29 9.38
N LEU A 147 38.97 35.47 10.31
CA LEU A 147 38.97 35.73 11.76
C LEU A 147 40.38 35.98 12.31
N SER A 148 41.37 36.26 11.45
CA SER A 148 42.80 36.38 11.80
C SER A 148 43.16 37.45 12.86
N ALA A 149 42.25 38.38 13.17
CA ALA A 149 42.39 39.34 14.27
C ALA A 149 41.94 38.81 15.65
N ILE A 150 41.45 37.56 15.73
CA ILE A 150 40.90 36.92 16.94
C ILE A 150 41.87 35.84 17.46
N SER A 151 42.00 35.71 18.78
CA SER A 151 42.86 34.72 19.42
C SER A 151 42.41 33.28 19.10
N GLY A 152 43.33 32.44 18.63
CA GLY A 152 43.07 31.04 18.26
C GLY A 152 43.22 30.74 16.77
N GLY A 153 43.39 31.75 15.92
CA GLY A 153 43.81 31.56 14.51
C GLY A 153 42.80 30.84 13.60
N GLY A 154 41.55 30.66 14.05
CA GLY A 154 40.45 30.07 13.28
C GLY A 154 40.32 28.54 13.32
N SER A 155 41.13 27.82 14.10
CA SER A 155 40.93 26.38 14.34
C SER A 155 39.78 26.15 15.34
N ILE A 156 38.92 25.15 15.04
CA ILE A 156 37.64 24.92 15.70
C ILE A 156 37.62 23.52 16.37
N PRO A 157 37.63 23.43 17.71
CA PRO A 157 37.67 22.14 18.42
C PRO A 157 36.34 21.37 18.28
N PRO A 158 36.34 20.03 18.48
CA PRO A 158 35.12 19.23 18.49
C PRO A 158 34.15 19.73 19.55
N ASN A 159 32.88 19.97 19.18
CA ASN A 159 31.86 20.33 20.15
C ASN A 159 31.48 19.07 20.95
N GLY A 160 31.83 19.05 22.23
CA GLY A 160 31.53 17.94 23.15
C GLY A 160 30.06 17.73 23.51
N GLY A 161 29.12 18.27 22.72
CA GLY A 161 27.67 18.11 22.89
C GLY A 161 27.02 19.09 23.88
N SER A 162 27.78 20.02 24.48
CA SER A 162 27.21 21.04 25.37
C SER A 162 28.01 22.35 25.37
N GLY A 163 27.33 23.47 25.09
CA GLY A 163 27.92 24.82 25.10
C GLY A 163 28.22 25.36 23.70
N ALA A 164 28.61 26.63 23.63
CA ALA A 164 28.81 27.35 22.37
C ALA A 164 30.24 27.23 21.78
N THR A 165 31.14 26.50 22.44
CA THR A 165 32.50 26.26 21.97
C THR A 165 32.51 25.44 20.68
N GLY A 166 33.31 25.85 19.70
CA GLY A 166 33.40 25.18 18.41
C GLY A 166 32.41 25.68 17.35
N THR A 167 31.99 26.95 17.40
CA THR A 167 30.88 27.49 16.55
C THR A 167 31.15 28.85 15.88
N VAL A 168 30.44 29.16 14.77
CA VAL A 168 30.48 30.44 14.02
C VAL A 168 29.08 30.79 13.43
N THR A 169 28.62 32.04 13.48
CA THR A 169 27.25 32.45 13.05
C THR A 169 27.22 33.48 11.90
N VAL A 170 26.31 33.30 10.92
CA VAL A 170 26.21 34.03 9.63
C VAL A 170 24.75 34.45 9.31
N ARG A 171 24.51 35.65 8.72
CA ARG A 171 23.17 36.25 8.44
C ARG A 171 22.83 36.48 6.95
N VAL A 172 21.55 36.33 6.56
CA VAL A 172 21.01 36.49 5.17
C VAL A 172 19.61 37.20 5.09
N PRO A 173 19.42 38.26 4.26
CA PRO A 173 18.14 39.01 4.10
C PRO A 173 17.32 38.79 2.77
N ILE A 174 15.97 38.90 2.80
CA ILE A 174 15.01 38.37 1.77
C ILE A 174 13.71 39.23 1.56
N GLN A 175 13.02 39.07 0.41
CA GLN A 175 11.72 39.67 -0.02
C GLN A 175 10.77 38.64 -0.72
N VAL A 176 9.44 38.76 -0.59
CA VAL A 176 8.36 37.95 -1.24
C VAL A 176 7.61 38.75 -2.33
N ASN A 177 7.14 38.10 -3.40
CA ASN A 177 6.45 38.70 -4.57
C ASN A 177 4.93 38.41 -4.60
N GLY A 178 4.16 39.29 -5.24
CA GLY A 178 2.68 39.33 -5.14
C GLY A 178 1.85 38.37 -6.00
N THR A 179 2.47 37.58 -6.90
CA THR A 179 1.76 36.62 -7.80
C THR A 179 1.89 35.16 -7.38
N ALA A 180 2.44 34.92 -6.19
CA ALA A 180 2.78 33.60 -5.69
C ALA A 180 1.52 32.74 -5.45
N PRO A 181 1.43 31.51 -5.99
CA PRO A 181 0.34 30.58 -5.66
C PRO A 181 0.38 30.18 -4.18
N ALA A 182 -0.66 29.49 -3.73
CA ALA A 182 -0.60 28.80 -2.45
C ALA A 182 0.50 27.76 -2.42
N SER A 183 1.07 27.54 -1.24
CA SER A 183 2.23 26.68 -1.07
C SER A 183 3.41 27.09 -1.97
N ALA A 184 3.38 28.30 -2.56
CA ALA A 184 4.61 28.92 -3.03
C ALA A 184 5.50 29.10 -1.81
N THR A 185 6.71 28.58 -1.93
CA THR A 185 7.62 28.42 -0.81
C THR A 185 8.97 28.98 -1.23
N THR A 186 9.62 29.66 -0.30
CA THR A 186 11.05 29.87 -0.42
C THR A 186 11.76 29.40 0.83
N THR A 187 13.01 29.10 0.63
CA THR A 187 13.97 28.77 1.67
C THR A 187 15.27 29.47 1.35
N VAL A 188 16.05 29.78 2.38
CA VAL A 188 17.38 30.38 2.24
C VAL A 188 18.42 29.34 2.53
N SER A 189 19.41 29.18 1.67
CA SER A 189 20.47 28.18 1.76
C SER A 189 21.84 28.82 1.91
N LEU A 190 22.59 28.40 2.94
CA LEU A 190 23.99 28.73 3.17
C LEU A 190 24.82 27.44 3.11
N GLY A 191 25.88 27.45 2.30
CA GLY A 191 26.52 26.23 1.82
C GLY A 191 25.85 25.72 0.55
N ASN A 192 26.53 24.84 -0.18
CA ASN A 192 26.04 24.24 -1.42
C ASN A 192 26.57 22.82 -1.56
N THR A 193 26.18 21.96 -0.63
CA THR A 193 26.63 20.58 -0.64
C THR A 193 26.01 19.80 -1.80
N ALA A 194 26.71 18.77 -2.28
CA ALA A 194 26.24 17.90 -3.36
C ALA A 194 24.85 17.29 -3.10
N THR A 195 24.46 17.20 -1.82
CA THR A 195 23.07 17.00 -1.36
C THR A 195 22.64 18.19 -0.50
N PRO A 196 21.56 18.94 -0.81
CA PRO A 196 21.11 20.08 0.00
C PRO A 196 20.85 19.73 1.46
N ASN A 197 21.19 20.64 2.38
CA ASN A 197 21.09 20.44 3.84
C ASN A 197 21.92 19.30 4.43
N ALA A 198 22.78 18.68 3.62
CA ALA A 198 23.65 17.65 4.14
C ALA A 198 24.52 18.25 5.25
N GLN A 199 24.49 17.57 6.38
CA GLN A 199 25.43 17.82 7.46
C GLN A 199 26.49 16.76 7.36
N ASN A 200 27.75 17.16 7.38
CA ASN A 200 28.87 16.25 7.56
C ASN A 200 29.06 15.20 6.43
N VAL A 201 29.09 15.62 5.17
CA VAL A 201 29.17 14.70 4.00
C VAL A 201 30.37 14.96 3.10
N ASP A 202 30.85 13.96 2.37
CA ASP A 202 32.07 14.09 1.55
C ASP A 202 31.96 15.16 0.45
N HIS A 203 32.96 16.04 0.40
CA HIS A 203 33.12 17.20 -0.49
C HIS A 203 33.68 16.84 -1.87
N THR A 204 34.21 15.63 -2.06
CA THR A 204 34.93 15.22 -3.30
C THR A 204 34.13 15.39 -4.60
N GLY A 205 32.80 15.54 -4.54
CA GLY A 205 31.92 15.74 -5.70
C GLY A 205 31.75 17.19 -6.20
N ASN A 206 32.04 18.23 -5.42
CA ASN A 206 31.67 19.63 -5.76
C ASN A 206 32.82 20.66 -5.62
N VAL A 207 34.07 20.20 -5.50
CA VAL A 207 35.30 20.92 -5.07
C VAL A 207 35.69 22.26 -5.75
N ASN A 208 34.92 22.80 -6.70
CA ASN A 208 35.18 24.07 -7.40
C ASN A 208 34.08 25.12 -7.21
N ASN A 209 33.16 24.93 -6.25
CA ASN A 209 31.94 25.71 -6.17
C ASN A 209 32.06 26.85 -5.13
N THR A 210 31.80 28.08 -5.58
CA THR A 210 31.99 29.29 -4.76
C THR A 210 30.95 29.49 -3.66
N LEU A 211 30.04 28.52 -3.49
CA LEU A 211 28.92 28.55 -2.54
C LEU A 211 29.10 27.54 -1.38
N ASP A 212 30.15 26.72 -1.37
CA ASP A 212 30.32 25.63 -0.40
C ASP A 212 30.67 26.13 1.01
N VAL A 213 30.34 25.33 2.03
CA VAL A 213 30.87 25.42 3.39
C VAL A 213 31.44 24.05 3.74
N TYR A 214 32.74 23.96 4.06
CA TYR A 214 33.41 22.67 4.26
C TYR A 214 34.52 22.70 5.29
N THR A 215 34.81 21.53 5.88
CA THR A 215 35.94 21.28 6.77
C THR A 215 37.24 21.48 6.03
N VAL A 216 38.16 22.20 6.64
CA VAL A 216 39.54 22.31 6.19
C VAL A 216 40.41 21.69 7.27
N ASP A 217 41.26 20.75 6.87
CA ASP A 217 42.09 20.03 7.83
C ASP A 217 43.06 20.95 8.58
N ASN A 218 43.42 20.56 9.80
CA ASN A 218 44.49 21.24 10.54
C ASN A 218 45.86 20.75 10.02
N PRO A 219 46.92 21.59 10.04
CA PRO A 219 48.25 21.11 9.72
C PRO A 219 48.75 20.09 10.75
N ASP A 220 49.42 19.02 10.29
CA ASP A 220 50.12 18.05 11.13
C ASP A 220 50.95 18.74 12.23
N SER A 221 51.04 18.12 13.42
CA SER A 221 51.61 18.66 14.67
C SER A 221 50.71 19.62 15.48
N VAL A 222 49.45 19.82 15.09
CA VAL A 222 48.43 20.39 15.97
C VAL A 222 48.07 19.40 17.09
N SER A 223 47.92 19.90 18.32
CA SER A 223 47.77 19.07 19.51
C SER A 223 46.37 18.43 19.63
N GLY A 224 46.29 17.11 19.49
CA GLY A 224 45.10 16.32 19.81
C GLY A 224 44.36 15.71 18.61
N GLU A 225 45.06 15.58 17.47
CA GLU A 225 44.60 14.93 16.24
C GLU A 225 45.13 13.48 16.12
N THR A 226 44.49 12.67 15.27
CA THR A 226 44.86 11.28 14.98
C THR A 226 45.62 11.18 13.66
N GLU A 227 46.95 10.96 13.72
CA GLU A 227 47.84 10.97 12.54
C GLU A 227 47.28 10.20 11.32
N GLY A 228 46.83 10.95 10.30
CA GLY A 228 46.35 10.39 9.05
C GLY A 228 45.69 11.42 8.16
N ALA A 229 45.57 11.12 6.86
CA ALA A 229 44.67 11.91 6.02
C ALA A 229 43.23 11.55 6.37
N LEU A 230 42.38 12.56 6.57
CA LEU A 230 40.93 12.35 6.72
C LEU A 230 40.41 11.41 5.63
N THR A 231 39.62 10.40 6.01
CA THR A 231 39.06 9.43 5.04
C THR A 231 38.16 10.08 3.99
N GLN A 232 37.71 11.32 4.25
CA GLN A 232 36.93 12.20 3.39
C GLN A 232 36.99 13.65 3.94
N VAL A 233 36.87 14.66 3.08
CA VAL A 233 36.69 16.06 3.51
C VAL A 233 35.19 16.29 3.64
N ASN A 234 34.69 16.83 4.76
CA ASN A 234 33.25 16.98 4.93
C ASN A 234 32.76 18.41 4.67
N GLU A 235 31.78 18.54 3.80
CA GLU A 235 30.99 19.73 3.58
C GLU A 235 29.67 19.71 4.37
N ALA A 236 29.12 20.89 4.64
CA ALA A 236 27.79 21.07 5.18
C ALA A 236 27.05 22.24 4.53
N MET A 237 25.73 22.14 4.51
CA MET A 237 24.82 23.19 4.08
C MET A 237 23.70 23.26 5.09
N ALA A 238 23.17 24.44 5.35
CA ALA A 238 21.89 24.58 6.02
C ALA A 238 20.96 25.48 5.23
N THR A 239 19.68 25.16 5.35
CA THR A 239 18.58 25.83 4.71
C THR A 239 17.58 26.21 5.78
N SER A 240 17.03 27.41 5.69
CA SER A 240 15.97 27.87 6.57
C SER A 240 14.76 26.94 6.50
N ILE A 241 13.97 26.89 7.58
CA ILE A 241 12.61 26.35 7.44
C ILE A 241 11.83 27.15 6.38
N SER A 242 10.87 26.47 5.75
CA SER A 242 10.10 27.01 4.63
C SER A 242 9.28 28.23 5.02
N ILE A 243 9.36 29.24 4.18
CA ILE A 243 8.55 30.46 4.22
C ILE A 243 7.41 30.23 3.21
N THR A 244 6.19 30.01 3.71
CA THR A 244 5.12 29.37 2.93
C THR A 244 3.89 30.27 2.75
N VAL A 245 3.47 30.48 1.50
CA VAL A 245 2.21 31.16 1.13
C VAL A 245 1.02 30.19 1.33
N ASN A 246 -0.15 30.67 1.76
CA ASN A 246 -1.06 29.85 2.59
C ASN A 246 -2.17 28.95 1.92
N ALA A 247 -2.92 29.32 0.85
CA ALA A 247 -4.08 28.49 0.36
C ALA A 247 -4.53 28.66 -1.14
N ARG A 248 -4.88 27.56 -1.88
CA ARG A 248 -5.26 27.52 -3.35
C ARG A 248 -6.70 27.05 -3.61
N LEU A 249 -7.22 27.24 -4.83
CA LEU A 249 -8.62 26.92 -5.23
C LEU A 249 -8.80 25.48 -5.79
N GLN A 250 -9.89 24.78 -5.41
CA GLN A 250 -10.29 23.43 -5.90
C GLN A 250 -11.81 23.17 -5.84
N ALA A 251 -12.39 22.40 -6.77
CA ALA A 251 -13.80 21.95 -6.76
C ALA A 251 -13.97 20.46 -6.38
N PHE A 252 -15.18 20.06 -5.97
CA PHE A 252 -15.51 18.73 -5.44
C PHE A 252 -16.81 18.21 -6.04
N ALA A 253 -16.84 17.00 -6.58
CA ALA A 253 -18.00 16.40 -7.25
C ALA A 253 -18.16 14.90 -6.93
N THR A 254 -19.38 14.46 -6.66
CA THR A 254 -19.79 13.06 -6.38
C THR A 254 -20.87 12.62 -7.34
N LEU A 255 -20.71 11.46 -7.95
CA LEU A 255 -21.67 10.79 -8.82
C LEU A 255 -22.32 9.63 -8.06
N LEU A 256 -23.62 9.47 -8.23
CA LEU A 256 -24.42 8.47 -7.53
C LEU A 256 -25.22 7.67 -8.56
N LYS A 257 -25.34 6.36 -8.34
CA LYS A 257 -26.01 5.41 -9.24
C LYS A 257 -26.94 4.47 -8.46
N ALA A 258 -27.92 3.88 -9.15
CA ALA A 258 -28.69 2.74 -8.65
C ALA A 258 -29.28 1.93 -9.81
N ALA A 259 -29.45 0.62 -9.62
CA ALA A 259 -30.34 -0.19 -10.45
C ALA A 259 -31.78 0.07 -10.01
N SER A 260 -32.49 0.93 -10.74
CA SER A 260 -33.75 1.52 -10.27
C SER A 260 -34.99 0.68 -10.58
N SER A 261 -34.95 -0.19 -11.59
CA SER A 261 -36.00 -1.19 -11.84
C SER A 261 -35.54 -2.31 -12.76
N TYR A 262 -36.19 -3.47 -12.64
CA TYR A 262 -36.09 -4.58 -13.59
C TYR A 262 -37.50 -5.05 -13.98
N SER A 263 -37.73 -5.27 -15.27
CA SER A 263 -38.94 -5.86 -15.83
C SER A 263 -38.53 -7.09 -16.62
N ASN A 264 -39.12 -8.26 -16.32
CA ASN A 264 -38.97 -9.44 -17.16
C ASN A 264 -40.06 -9.58 -18.23
N ASN A 265 -40.80 -8.49 -18.49
CA ASN A 265 -41.96 -8.38 -19.40
C ASN A 265 -43.06 -9.47 -19.26
N ASN A 266 -43.03 -10.28 -18.20
CA ASN A 266 -43.81 -11.49 -17.99
C ASN A 266 -43.42 -12.68 -18.90
N THR A 267 -42.15 -12.78 -19.32
CA THR A 267 -41.58 -13.78 -20.25
C THR A 267 -40.39 -14.56 -19.63
N PRO A 268 -40.55 -15.33 -18.52
CA PRO A 268 -39.43 -15.82 -17.69
C PRO A 268 -38.43 -16.79 -18.33
N SER A 269 -38.66 -17.23 -19.57
CA SER A 269 -37.79 -18.11 -20.36
C SER A 269 -37.14 -17.42 -21.56
N ASP A 270 -37.48 -16.17 -21.84
CA ASP A 270 -36.85 -15.34 -22.86
C ASP A 270 -36.25 -14.12 -22.17
N LEU A 271 -34.96 -14.19 -21.87
CA LEU A 271 -34.27 -13.09 -21.19
C LEU A 271 -33.95 -11.92 -22.15
N THR A 272 -34.31 -12.01 -23.45
CA THR A 272 -33.89 -10.99 -24.43
C THR A 272 -34.80 -9.77 -24.50
N ASP A 273 -36.01 -9.85 -23.93
CA ASP A 273 -36.91 -8.70 -23.81
C ASP A 273 -36.95 -8.07 -22.41
N ASP A 274 -36.36 -8.74 -21.40
CA ASP A 274 -36.03 -8.18 -20.09
C ASP A 274 -35.45 -6.77 -20.19
N ALA A 275 -35.85 -5.86 -19.30
CA ALA A 275 -35.35 -4.48 -19.24
C ALA A 275 -34.85 -4.14 -17.82
N LEU A 276 -33.56 -3.84 -17.70
CA LEU A 276 -32.91 -3.33 -16.48
C LEU A 276 -32.66 -1.82 -16.63
N THR A 277 -33.14 -1.02 -15.69
CA THR A 277 -33.01 0.45 -15.70
C THR A 277 -32.03 0.93 -14.66
N TYR A 278 -31.14 1.85 -15.05
CA TYR A 278 -30.24 2.57 -14.17
C TYR A 278 -30.68 4.03 -14.03
N SER A 279 -30.52 4.58 -12.84
CA SER A 279 -30.71 6.00 -12.54
C SER A 279 -29.42 6.59 -11.95
N LEU A 280 -29.18 7.88 -12.17
CA LEU A 280 -28.01 8.59 -11.64
C LEU A 280 -28.33 9.98 -11.07
N ALA A 281 -27.44 10.50 -10.23
CA ALA A 281 -27.43 11.87 -9.72
C ALA A 281 -25.99 12.40 -9.54
N LEU A 282 -25.78 13.71 -9.68
CA LEU A 282 -24.48 14.39 -9.53
C LEU A 282 -24.58 15.47 -8.45
N ARG A 283 -23.73 15.39 -7.42
CA ARG A 283 -23.57 16.39 -6.36
C ARG A 283 -22.27 17.15 -6.59
N VAL A 284 -22.29 18.48 -6.54
CA VAL A 284 -21.08 19.32 -6.50
C VAL A 284 -21.01 19.91 -5.10
N GLU A 285 -19.98 19.57 -4.34
CA GLU A 285 -19.94 19.82 -2.91
C GLU A 285 -19.39 21.20 -2.54
N ASN A 286 -19.82 21.70 -1.39
CA ASN A 286 -19.21 22.85 -0.72
C ASN A 286 -18.89 22.45 0.72
N PRO A 287 -17.82 21.66 0.95
CA PRO A 287 -17.48 21.16 2.28
C PRO A 287 -17.25 22.31 3.26
N THR A 288 -17.82 22.19 4.46
CA THR A 288 -17.67 23.19 5.54
C THR A 288 -16.26 23.21 6.14
N SER A 289 -15.47 22.18 5.87
CA SER A 289 -14.04 22.10 6.14
C SER A 289 -13.39 21.44 4.92
N PRO A 290 -12.95 22.22 3.91
CA PRO A 290 -12.27 21.66 2.74
C PRO A 290 -10.92 21.05 3.15
N PRO A 291 -10.36 20.13 2.34
CA PRO A 291 -9.06 19.54 2.59
C PRO A 291 -7.94 20.60 2.68
N THR A 292 -6.89 20.29 3.43
CA THR A 292 -5.84 21.27 3.79
C THR A 292 -5.12 21.83 2.56
N GLY A 293 -4.85 23.14 2.59
CA GLY A 293 -4.23 23.87 1.47
C GLY A 293 -5.21 24.25 0.34
N LEU A 294 -6.48 23.83 0.43
CA LEU A 294 -7.52 24.09 -0.56
C LEU A 294 -8.62 25.02 -0.04
N VAL A 295 -9.25 25.77 -0.95
CA VAL A 295 -10.48 26.52 -0.75
C VAL A 295 -11.47 26.19 -1.88
N ALA A 296 -12.72 25.89 -1.50
CA ALA A 296 -13.70 25.29 -2.39
C ALA A 296 -14.15 26.22 -3.54
N SER A 297 -14.30 25.66 -4.75
CA SER A 297 -14.64 26.32 -6.01
C SER A 297 -15.78 25.59 -6.75
N ASP A 298 -16.33 26.20 -7.80
CA ASP A 298 -17.40 25.64 -8.63
C ASP A 298 -16.87 24.59 -9.63
N LEU A 299 -17.73 23.66 -10.08
CA LEU A 299 -17.37 22.68 -11.11
C LEU A 299 -17.53 23.29 -12.50
N HIS A 300 -16.41 23.47 -13.21
CA HIS A 300 -16.36 24.03 -14.56
C HIS A 300 -16.30 22.96 -15.66
N PRO A 301 -16.75 23.26 -16.90
CA PRO A 301 -16.64 22.35 -18.05
C PRO A 301 -15.20 22.10 -18.51
N THR A 302 -14.88 20.85 -18.87
CA THR A 302 -13.56 20.38 -19.34
C THR A 302 -13.58 19.89 -20.78
N ALA A 303 -12.42 19.85 -21.44
CA ALA A 303 -12.26 19.44 -22.83
C ALA A 303 -12.74 17.99 -23.11
N ILE A 304 -13.68 17.80 -24.04
CA ILE A 304 -14.07 16.48 -24.58
C ILE A 304 -14.13 16.44 -26.12
N ASN A 305 -14.04 15.24 -26.69
CA ASN A 305 -14.21 14.97 -28.13
C ASN A 305 -15.71 14.80 -28.48
N LEU A 306 -16.29 15.77 -29.20
CA LEU A 306 -17.73 15.82 -29.48
C LEU A 306 -18.04 16.17 -30.95
N ASP A 307 -18.89 15.36 -31.59
CA ASP A 307 -19.41 15.50 -32.96
C ASP A 307 -18.32 15.75 -34.04
N GLY A 308 -17.12 15.18 -33.85
CA GLY A 308 -16.02 15.24 -34.83
C GLY A 308 -15.40 16.62 -35.04
N GLY A 309 -15.65 17.58 -34.14
CA GLY A 309 -15.11 18.95 -34.23
C GLY A 309 -13.58 19.02 -34.11
N THR A 310 -12.97 20.00 -34.76
CA THR A 310 -11.51 20.18 -34.83
C THR A 310 -10.86 20.86 -33.61
N ALA A 311 -11.62 21.07 -32.53
CA ALA A 311 -11.10 21.52 -31.25
C ALA A 311 -12.00 21.02 -30.11
N ASN A 312 -11.36 20.47 -29.08
CA ASN A 312 -11.97 19.97 -27.85
C ASN A 312 -13.06 20.92 -27.32
N GLN A 313 -14.28 20.43 -27.18
CA GLN A 313 -15.39 21.24 -26.69
C GLN A 313 -15.48 21.11 -25.17
N ASN A 314 -15.39 22.22 -24.44
CA ASN A 314 -15.50 22.16 -22.98
C ASN A 314 -16.94 21.80 -22.55
N ARG A 315 -17.09 20.69 -21.83
CA ARG A 315 -18.35 20.16 -21.25
C ARG A 315 -18.09 19.57 -19.86
N ILE A 316 -19.10 19.60 -19.00
CA ILE A 316 -19.21 18.64 -17.91
C ILE A 316 -19.81 17.38 -18.53
N LEU A 317 -19.20 16.22 -18.32
CA LEU A 317 -19.65 14.93 -18.86
C LEU A 317 -20.00 14.02 -17.69
N VAL A 318 -21.20 13.45 -17.69
CA VAL A 318 -21.57 12.24 -16.91
C VAL A 318 -21.72 11.10 -17.92
N SER A 319 -21.11 9.95 -17.68
CA SER A 319 -21.07 8.84 -18.63
C SER A 319 -21.21 7.48 -17.95
N ASP A 320 -21.71 6.49 -18.67
CA ASP A 320 -22.06 5.17 -18.15
C ASP A 320 -21.81 4.10 -19.22
N ALA A 321 -21.22 2.97 -18.85
CA ALA A 321 -20.99 1.85 -19.77
C ALA A 321 -22.29 1.10 -20.08
N ILE A 322 -22.36 0.49 -21.26
CA ILE A 322 -23.36 -0.54 -21.51
C ILE A 322 -22.80 -1.87 -20.94
N PRO A 323 -23.45 -2.50 -19.95
CA PRO A 323 -22.94 -3.72 -19.33
C PRO A 323 -22.76 -4.87 -20.32
N THR A 324 -21.73 -5.69 -20.08
CA THR A 324 -21.49 -6.94 -20.81
C THR A 324 -22.74 -7.83 -20.83
N ALA A 325 -22.95 -8.53 -21.95
CA ALA A 325 -24.15 -9.32 -22.24
C ALA A 325 -25.48 -8.54 -22.26
N THR A 326 -25.45 -7.20 -22.29
CA THR A 326 -26.61 -6.35 -22.53
C THR A 326 -26.39 -5.41 -23.72
N ALA A 327 -27.48 -4.83 -24.23
CA ALA A 327 -27.47 -3.76 -25.22
C ALA A 327 -28.29 -2.57 -24.70
N LEU A 328 -27.90 -1.34 -25.08
CA LEU A 328 -28.66 -0.14 -24.75
C LEU A 328 -30.07 -0.22 -25.36
N SER A 329 -31.09 -0.11 -24.51
CA SER A 329 -32.49 -0.22 -24.93
C SER A 329 -32.86 0.80 -26.01
N THR A 330 -33.93 0.54 -26.76
CA THR A 330 -34.43 1.47 -27.79
C THR A 330 -35.11 2.71 -27.20
N ALA A 331 -35.45 2.69 -25.91
CA ALA A 331 -35.90 3.87 -25.18
C ALA A 331 -34.84 4.98 -25.14
N THR A 332 -35.27 6.23 -25.26
CA THR A 332 -34.38 7.40 -25.14
C THR A 332 -34.01 7.63 -23.67
N PRO A 333 -32.71 7.79 -23.33
CA PRO A 333 -32.28 8.20 -21.99
C PRO A 333 -32.91 9.51 -21.52
N THR A 334 -33.13 9.66 -20.21
CA THR A 334 -33.74 10.85 -19.60
C THR A 334 -32.67 11.82 -19.10
N THR A 335 -32.85 13.13 -19.34
CA THR A 335 -32.02 14.21 -18.77
C THR A 335 -32.71 14.89 -17.58
N PRO A 336 -31.95 15.50 -16.65
CA PRO A 336 -32.49 16.29 -15.53
C PRO A 336 -33.38 17.46 -15.98
N ASP A 337 -32.91 18.18 -17.00
CA ASP A 337 -33.53 19.38 -17.57
C ASP A 337 -33.06 19.59 -19.02
N ASN A 338 -33.34 20.76 -19.60
CA ASN A 338 -32.98 21.15 -20.97
C ASN A 338 -31.58 21.78 -21.12
N THR A 339 -30.82 21.91 -20.03
CA THR A 339 -29.40 22.36 -20.04
C THR A 339 -28.43 21.18 -20.22
N TRP A 340 -28.93 19.97 -20.08
CA TRP A 340 -28.24 18.71 -20.36
C TRP A 340 -28.66 18.12 -21.72
N GLN A 341 -27.72 17.47 -22.39
CA GLN A 341 -27.95 16.78 -23.67
C GLN A 341 -27.41 15.35 -23.61
N VAL A 342 -28.19 14.39 -24.10
CA VAL A 342 -27.75 12.98 -24.23
C VAL A 342 -26.72 12.85 -25.36
N VAL A 343 -25.67 12.06 -25.11
CA VAL A 343 -24.65 11.67 -26.06
C VAL A 343 -24.41 10.16 -26.03
N TYR A 344 -23.84 9.63 -27.10
CA TYR A 344 -23.53 8.22 -27.28
C TYR A 344 -22.10 8.08 -27.81
N THR A 345 -21.49 6.91 -27.62
CA THR A 345 -20.27 6.56 -28.36
C THR A 345 -20.27 5.09 -28.78
N THR A 346 -19.56 4.80 -29.86
CA THR A 346 -19.18 3.46 -30.33
C THR A 346 -17.67 3.23 -30.17
N SER A 347 -16.96 4.14 -29.50
CA SER A 347 -15.54 4.00 -29.16
C SER A 347 -15.31 2.73 -28.34
N ALA A 348 -14.19 2.05 -28.52
CA ALA A 348 -13.85 0.89 -27.70
C ALA A 348 -13.86 1.26 -26.21
N LEU A 349 -14.32 0.35 -25.35
CA LEU A 349 -14.43 0.62 -23.92
C LEU A 349 -13.06 0.95 -23.29
N SER A 350 -11.97 0.41 -23.82
CA SER A 350 -10.58 0.72 -23.42
C SER A 350 -10.13 2.17 -23.67
N ILE A 351 -10.99 3.03 -24.22
CA ILE A 351 -10.77 4.48 -24.32
C ILE A 351 -11.55 5.16 -23.17
N PRO A 352 -10.86 5.85 -22.23
CA PRO A 352 -11.51 6.54 -21.12
C PRO A 352 -12.60 7.50 -21.60
N ALA A 353 -13.70 7.61 -20.83
CA ALA A 353 -14.89 8.31 -21.30
C ALA A 353 -14.64 9.78 -21.69
N HIS A 354 -13.77 10.51 -21.00
CA HIS A 354 -13.42 11.89 -21.37
C HIS A 354 -12.65 12.03 -22.71
N GLN A 355 -12.03 10.95 -23.20
CA GLN A 355 -11.27 10.90 -24.45
C GLN A 355 -12.04 10.23 -25.60
N ALA A 356 -13.11 9.48 -25.29
CA ALA A 356 -13.95 8.81 -26.27
C ALA A 356 -14.61 9.80 -27.25
N ASN A 357 -14.86 9.37 -28.48
CA ASN A 357 -15.51 10.19 -29.50
C ASN A 357 -17.03 10.17 -29.30
N TRP A 358 -17.58 11.22 -28.69
CA TRP A 358 -19.02 11.33 -28.43
C TRP A 358 -19.78 11.92 -29.62
N VAL A 359 -21.00 11.44 -29.82
CA VAL A 359 -21.96 11.98 -30.80
C VAL A 359 -23.30 12.30 -30.14
N THR A 360 -23.92 13.38 -30.58
CA THR A 360 -25.25 13.82 -30.09
C THR A 360 -26.42 13.11 -30.78
N ILE A 361 -26.17 12.46 -31.92
CA ILE A 361 -27.13 11.65 -32.67
C ILE A 361 -26.90 10.18 -32.33
N ARG A 362 -27.94 9.44 -31.92
CA ARG A 362 -27.83 7.99 -31.64
C ARG A 362 -27.32 7.25 -32.89
N PRO A 363 -26.22 6.49 -32.80
CA PRO A 363 -25.73 5.65 -33.91
C PRO A 363 -26.79 4.66 -34.40
N SER A 364 -26.94 4.56 -35.72
CA SER A 364 -27.81 3.57 -36.39
C SER A 364 -27.05 2.30 -36.83
N SER A 365 -25.73 2.27 -36.65
CA SER A 365 -24.87 1.12 -36.92
C SER A 365 -23.68 1.11 -35.94
N GLY A 366 -23.12 -0.08 -35.72
CA GLY A 366 -22.14 -0.32 -34.66
C GLY A 366 -22.79 -0.51 -33.28
N THR A 367 -22.06 -1.12 -32.35
CA THR A 367 -22.50 -1.30 -30.96
C THR A 367 -22.28 -0.01 -30.19
N ILE A 368 -23.33 0.52 -29.55
CA ILE A 368 -23.19 1.63 -28.60
C ILE A 368 -22.52 1.05 -27.35
N THR A 369 -21.34 1.58 -27.01
CA THR A 369 -20.52 1.09 -25.89
C THR A 369 -20.74 1.90 -24.62
N ARG A 370 -21.05 3.20 -24.75
CA ARG A 370 -21.39 4.07 -23.62
C ARG A 370 -22.55 5.02 -23.96
N VAL A 371 -23.30 5.38 -22.93
CA VAL A 371 -24.24 6.50 -22.93
C VAL A 371 -23.68 7.62 -22.05
N GLY A 372 -24.04 8.87 -22.34
CA GLY A 372 -23.61 9.99 -21.52
C GLY A 372 -24.53 11.19 -21.61
N PHE A 373 -24.25 12.18 -20.76
CA PHE A 373 -24.99 13.40 -20.59
C PHE A 373 -24.01 14.56 -20.45
N ILE A 374 -24.16 15.60 -21.28
CA ILE A 374 -23.23 16.74 -21.31
C ILE A 374 -23.91 18.07 -20.99
N ARG A 375 -23.17 18.97 -20.35
CA ARG A 375 -23.57 20.36 -20.06
C ARG A 375 -22.44 21.34 -20.36
N SER A 376 -22.76 22.54 -20.87
CA SER A 376 -21.78 23.54 -21.33
C SER A 376 -21.47 24.68 -20.36
N THR A 377 -22.16 24.73 -19.21
CA THR A 377 -22.00 25.76 -18.18
C THR A 377 -21.60 25.16 -16.85
N ALA A 378 -20.90 25.93 -16.02
CA ALA A 378 -20.49 25.50 -14.69
C ALA A 378 -21.68 25.14 -13.79
N ILE A 379 -21.41 24.30 -12.78
CA ILE A 379 -22.34 23.95 -11.71
C ILE A 379 -21.77 24.53 -10.42
N ALA A 380 -22.57 25.38 -9.76
CA ALA A 380 -22.17 26.03 -8.53
C ALA A 380 -21.97 25.00 -7.40
N LYS A 381 -20.97 25.21 -6.56
CA LYS A 381 -20.72 24.36 -5.38
C LYS A 381 -21.89 24.39 -4.39
N GLY A 382 -22.21 23.23 -3.82
CA GLY A 382 -23.40 22.99 -3.00
C GLY A 382 -24.66 22.59 -3.79
N THR A 383 -24.55 22.25 -5.07
CA THR A 383 -25.69 21.87 -5.93
C THR A 383 -25.82 20.35 -6.06
N THR A 384 -27.04 19.81 -6.08
CA THR A 384 -27.32 18.41 -6.48
C THR A 384 -28.22 18.38 -7.71
N VAL A 385 -27.91 17.53 -8.67
CA VAL A 385 -28.60 17.33 -9.96
C VAL A 385 -29.09 15.88 -10.02
N THR A 386 -30.38 15.65 -10.23
CA THR A 386 -30.99 14.30 -10.20
C THR A 386 -31.66 13.96 -11.53
N SER A 387 -32.16 12.72 -11.65
CA SER A 387 -33.05 12.27 -12.74
C SER A 387 -32.39 11.98 -14.10
N PHE A 388 -31.09 11.67 -14.11
CA PHE A 388 -30.47 10.96 -15.24
C PHE A 388 -30.97 9.50 -15.24
N SER A 389 -31.35 8.94 -16.39
CA SER A 389 -31.66 7.50 -16.48
C SER A 389 -31.52 6.91 -17.88
N PHE A 390 -31.29 5.59 -17.94
CA PHE A 390 -31.33 4.79 -19.17
C PHE A 390 -31.61 3.32 -18.83
N SER A 391 -32.01 2.53 -19.84
CA SER A 391 -32.27 1.09 -19.67
C SER A 391 -31.47 0.25 -20.64
N VAL A 392 -31.18 -0.99 -20.26
CA VAL A 392 -30.52 -2.00 -21.08
C VAL A 392 -31.34 -3.29 -21.13
N ASN A 393 -31.20 -4.04 -22.22
CA ASN A 393 -31.85 -5.33 -22.43
C ASN A 393 -30.76 -6.41 -22.60
N PRO A 394 -30.88 -7.62 -22.03
CA PRO A 394 -29.93 -8.70 -22.28
C PRO A 394 -29.90 -9.11 -23.76
N ILE A 395 -28.73 -9.52 -24.25
CA ILE A 395 -28.57 -9.93 -25.64
C ILE A 395 -28.96 -11.40 -25.86
N SER A 396 -29.26 -11.75 -27.11
CA SER A 396 -29.52 -13.15 -27.50
C SER A 396 -28.35 -14.06 -27.12
N GLY A 397 -28.66 -15.16 -26.43
CA GLY A 397 -27.68 -16.10 -25.87
C GLY A 397 -27.36 -15.90 -24.39
N PHE A 398 -27.88 -14.84 -23.74
CA PHE A 398 -27.83 -14.71 -22.28
C PHE A 398 -28.72 -15.76 -21.60
N THR A 399 -28.21 -16.43 -20.56
CA THR A 399 -28.85 -17.59 -19.89
C THR A 399 -29.09 -17.39 -18.40
N GLY A 400 -28.93 -16.16 -17.91
CA GLY A 400 -28.94 -15.81 -16.49
C GLY A 400 -27.54 -15.50 -15.96
N GLY A 401 -27.45 -15.02 -14.72
CA GLY A 401 -26.19 -14.58 -14.11
C GLY A 401 -26.21 -13.13 -13.64
N ARG A 402 -25.01 -12.57 -13.42
CA ARG A 402 -24.78 -11.22 -12.86
C ARG A 402 -24.67 -10.16 -13.97
N ILE A 403 -25.26 -8.99 -13.76
CA ILE A 403 -25.09 -7.77 -14.60
C ILE A 403 -24.49 -6.68 -13.71
N THR A 404 -23.41 -6.06 -14.16
CA THR A 404 -22.57 -5.14 -13.36
C THR A 404 -22.38 -3.81 -14.08
N ASN A 405 -22.35 -2.68 -13.36
CA ASN A 405 -22.20 -1.37 -13.99
C ASN A 405 -21.63 -0.26 -13.07
N ILE A 406 -20.87 0.67 -13.65
CA ILE A 406 -20.26 1.88 -13.04
C ILE A 406 -20.57 3.09 -13.93
N ALA A 407 -20.73 4.27 -13.32
CA ALA A 407 -20.78 5.55 -14.03
C ALA A 407 -19.61 6.46 -13.62
N GLN A 408 -19.28 7.43 -14.47
CA GLN A 408 -18.16 8.38 -14.29
C GLN A 408 -18.60 9.83 -14.54
N VAL A 409 -17.95 10.81 -13.91
CA VAL A 409 -18.14 12.26 -14.19
C VAL A 409 -16.80 12.99 -14.41
N PHE A 410 -16.80 14.04 -15.23
CA PHE A 410 -15.62 14.85 -15.56
C PHE A 410 -15.89 16.37 -15.60
N GLY A 411 -14.96 17.18 -15.08
CA GLY A 411 -14.97 18.65 -15.10
C GLY A 411 -13.61 19.28 -14.73
N GLN A 412 -13.58 20.54 -14.28
CA GLN A 412 -12.37 21.27 -13.81
C GLN A 412 -12.69 22.22 -12.65
N SER A 413 -11.69 22.58 -11.83
CA SER A 413 -11.84 23.53 -10.71
C SER A 413 -11.84 25.01 -11.11
N GLN A 414 -11.25 25.35 -12.26
CA GLN A 414 -11.26 26.66 -12.93
C GLN A 414 -11.09 26.46 -14.44
N PRO A 415 -11.61 27.36 -15.30
CA PRO A 415 -11.42 27.28 -16.74
C PRO A 415 -9.96 27.47 -17.16
N GLY A 416 -9.48 26.63 -18.07
CA GLY A 416 -8.17 26.76 -18.71
C GLY A 416 -7.69 25.45 -19.32
N THR A 417 -6.50 25.44 -19.90
CA THR A 417 -5.82 24.18 -20.26
C THR A 417 -5.65 23.33 -19.00
N ILE A 418 -5.95 22.03 -19.10
CA ILE A 418 -5.80 21.09 -17.99
C ILE A 418 -4.34 21.09 -17.55
N ALA A 419 -4.08 21.44 -16.29
CA ALA A 419 -2.76 21.44 -15.70
C ALA A 419 -2.83 20.84 -14.29
N PRO A 420 -2.31 19.61 -14.09
CA PRO A 420 -2.22 18.96 -12.78
C PRO A 420 -1.62 19.85 -11.68
N GLY A 421 -2.10 19.70 -10.44
CA GLY A 421 -1.64 20.46 -9.27
C GLY A 421 -2.06 21.94 -9.24
N THR A 422 -2.61 22.48 -10.34
CA THR A 422 -3.09 23.87 -10.41
C THR A 422 -4.60 23.96 -10.16
N SER A 423 -5.15 25.17 -10.17
CA SER A 423 -6.60 25.38 -10.13
C SER A 423 -7.32 24.95 -11.42
N THR A 424 -6.64 24.63 -12.53
CA THR A 424 -7.26 24.14 -13.78
C THR A 424 -7.16 22.61 -13.96
N GLN A 425 -6.79 21.87 -12.92
CA GLN A 425 -6.76 20.41 -12.94
C GLN A 425 -8.15 19.82 -13.25
N LEU A 426 -8.15 18.64 -13.88
CA LEU A 426 -9.35 17.83 -14.10
C LEU A 426 -9.97 17.41 -12.74
N VAL A 427 -11.29 17.43 -12.69
CA VAL A 427 -12.12 16.82 -11.65
C VAL A 427 -12.73 15.56 -12.24
N TYR A 428 -12.67 14.45 -11.52
CA TYR A 428 -13.16 13.13 -11.92
C TYR A 428 -13.67 12.39 -10.70
N ASP A 429 -14.71 11.59 -10.88
CA ASP A 429 -15.35 10.78 -9.84
C ASP A 429 -16.14 9.61 -10.46
N GLU A 430 -16.32 8.52 -9.71
CA GLU A 430 -17.09 7.33 -10.09
C GLU A 430 -18.24 7.05 -9.12
N SER A 431 -19.28 6.40 -9.62
CA SER A 431 -20.45 6.07 -8.80
C SER A 431 -20.25 4.88 -7.89
N GLY A 432 -20.83 4.92 -6.69
CA GLY A 432 -21.02 3.75 -5.81
C GLY A 432 -20.64 3.99 -4.34
N ASP A 433 -20.06 5.15 -4.04
CA ASP A 433 -19.89 5.65 -2.67
C ASP A 433 -20.55 7.04 -2.46
N GLN A 434 -20.33 7.66 -1.30
CA GLN A 434 -20.81 9.00 -0.97
C GLN A 434 -19.72 10.08 -0.96
N SER A 435 -18.51 9.81 -1.45
CA SER A 435 -17.37 10.73 -1.42
C SER A 435 -17.24 11.56 -2.71
N PRO A 436 -16.56 12.70 -2.68
CA PRO A 436 -16.24 13.45 -3.90
C PRO A 436 -14.87 13.08 -4.49
N ASN A 437 -14.76 13.30 -5.80
CA ASN A 437 -13.53 13.26 -6.60
C ASN A 437 -12.79 11.90 -6.58
N ASN A 438 -13.51 10.78 -6.60
CA ASN A 438 -12.98 9.41 -6.42
C ASN A 438 -12.09 9.29 -5.16
N GLN A 439 -12.49 9.99 -4.09
CA GLN A 439 -11.75 10.13 -2.85
C GLN A 439 -10.31 10.69 -3.01
N LEU A 440 -10.02 11.45 -4.08
CA LEU A 440 -8.69 12.01 -4.35
C LEU A 440 -8.38 13.31 -3.58
N GLU A 441 -9.31 13.87 -2.82
CA GLU A 441 -9.12 15.08 -1.98
C GLU A 441 -8.58 16.32 -2.74
N GLY A 442 -8.66 16.34 -4.08
CA GLY A 442 -8.10 17.38 -4.95
C GLY A 442 -6.75 17.05 -5.61
N GLY A 443 -6.24 15.82 -5.46
CA GLY A 443 -5.11 15.25 -6.21
C GLY A 443 -5.43 15.00 -7.70
N ASN A 444 -4.40 14.82 -8.53
CA ASN A 444 -4.57 14.66 -9.99
C ASN A 444 -5.20 13.30 -10.33
N PRO A 445 -6.34 13.25 -11.03
CA PRO A 445 -6.97 11.97 -11.39
C PRO A 445 -6.33 11.30 -12.61
N ASP A 446 -5.69 12.03 -13.53
CA ASP A 446 -5.23 11.45 -14.81
C ASP A 446 -3.88 10.71 -14.69
N PRO A 447 -3.84 9.37 -14.83
CA PRO A 447 -2.60 8.58 -14.72
C PRO A 447 -1.56 8.98 -15.77
N ASN A 448 -1.98 9.42 -16.96
CA ASN A 448 -1.08 9.73 -18.07
C ASN A 448 -0.28 11.01 -17.85
N THR A 449 -0.70 11.85 -16.90
CA THR A 449 -0.03 13.10 -16.50
C THR A 449 0.48 13.04 -15.06
N GLY A 450 0.71 11.83 -14.53
CA GLY A 450 1.26 11.62 -13.18
C GLY A 450 0.22 11.70 -12.06
N GLY A 451 -1.05 11.47 -12.37
CA GLY A 451 -2.13 11.27 -11.40
C GLY A 451 -2.27 9.83 -10.90
N ALA A 452 -3.36 9.57 -10.19
CA ALA A 452 -3.68 8.24 -9.67
C ALA A 452 -3.91 7.21 -10.80
N THR A 453 -3.75 5.92 -10.48
CA THR A 453 -3.79 4.80 -11.45
C THR A 453 -5.19 4.53 -12.02
N ALA A 454 -5.24 4.07 -13.27
CA ALA A 454 -6.50 3.76 -13.99
C ALA A 454 -7.30 2.55 -13.47
N THR A 455 -6.78 1.80 -12.50
CA THR A 455 -7.43 0.61 -11.92
C THR A 455 -7.58 0.76 -10.41
N GLY A 456 -8.00 1.96 -10.00
CA GLY A 456 -8.17 2.40 -8.63
C GLY A 456 -8.61 3.85 -8.65
N ARG A 457 -8.26 4.66 -7.64
CA ARG A 457 -8.77 6.05 -7.49
C ARG A 457 -8.50 7.04 -8.64
N GLY A 458 -7.75 6.70 -9.68
CA GLY A 458 -7.52 7.53 -10.87
C GLY A 458 -8.55 7.32 -11.98
N ILE A 459 -8.35 7.94 -13.14
CA ILE A 459 -9.31 7.80 -14.27
C ILE A 459 -9.29 6.37 -14.82
N GLY A 460 -10.29 5.59 -14.43
CA GLY A 460 -10.59 4.28 -15.00
C GLY A 460 -11.24 4.35 -16.38
N ASP A 461 -11.35 3.19 -17.01
CA ASP A 461 -12.15 3.06 -18.23
C ASP A 461 -13.66 3.07 -17.93
N GLY A 462 -14.09 2.96 -16.67
CA GLY A 462 -15.50 2.94 -16.30
C GLY A 462 -16.22 1.71 -16.83
N VAL A 463 -15.54 0.56 -16.88
CA VAL A 463 -16.12 -0.76 -17.14
C VAL A 463 -16.13 -1.55 -15.83
N ALA A 464 -17.32 -1.81 -15.31
CA ALA A 464 -17.51 -2.48 -14.04
C ALA A 464 -16.83 -3.86 -13.95
N ASN A 465 -15.81 -3.94 -13.10
CA ASN A 465 -15.07 -5.13 -12.73
C ASN A 465 -15.20 -5.39 -11.22
N PRO A 466 -16.14 -6.25 -10.78
CA PRO A 466 -16.39 -6.54 -9.36
C PRO A 466 -15.20 -7.08 -8.55
N ALA A 467 -14.10 -7.45 -9.20
CA ALA A 467 -12.88 -7.91 -8.54
C ALA A 467 -11.87 -6.79 -8.28
N ASN A 468 -12.01 -5.64 -8.96
CA ASN A 468 -11.12 -4.49 -8.89
C ASN A 468 -11.80 -3.19 -8.43
N ASP A 469 -13.14 -3.10 -8.54
CA ASP A 469 -13.91 -1.88 -8.23
C ASP A 469 -15.02 -2.21 -7.19
N GLY A 470 -14.76 -3.22 -6.37
CA GLY A 470 -15.69 -3.77 -5.36
C GLY A 470 -17.11 -4.04 -5.86
N ILE A 471 -18.08 -3.97 -4.95
CA ILE A 471 -19.51 -4.04 -5.23
C ILE A 471 -20.20 -3.10 -4.24
N ASP A 472 -21.10 -2.23 -4.71
CA ASP A 472 -21.97 -1.44 -3.83
C ASP A 472 -22.83 -2.42 -2.99
N PRO A 473 -22.66 -2.47 -1.65
CA PRO A 473 -23.50 -3.31 -0.80
C PRO A 473 -24.92 -2.75 -0.64
N GLY A 474 -25.19 -1.55 -1.18
CA GLY A 474 -26.50 -0.94 -1.27
C GLY A 474 -27.48 -1.75 -2.14
N THR A 475 -28.68 -1.94 -1.62
CA THR A 475 -29.76 -2.70 -2.29
C THR A 475 -30.94 -1.82 -2.70
N GLY A 476 -30.81 -0.50 -2.58
CA GLY A 476 -31.84 0.48 -2.90
C GLY A 476 -31.95 0.79 -4.39
N THR A 477 -33.05 1.44 -4.77
CA THR A 477 -33.39 1.75 -6.18
C THR A 477 -33.31 3.25 -6.51
N THR A 478 -32.91 4.10 -5.56
CA THR A 478 -32.94 5.57 -5.68
C THR A 478 -31.53 6.13 -5.40
N PRO A 479 -30.81 6.68 -6.40
CA PRO A 479 -29.39 7.02 -6.26
C PRO A 479 -29.04 8.00 -5.13
N THR A 480 -29.98 8.86 -4.72
CA THR A 480 -29.76 9.85 -3.65
C THR A 480 -30.14 9.34 -2.26
N ASP A 481 -30.52 8.08 -2.10
CA ASP A 481 -30.80 7.49 -0.78
C ASP A 481 -29.49 6.96 -0.16
N THR A 482 -28.85 7.83 0.62
CA THR A 482 -27.57 7.58 1.32
C THR A 482 -27.67 6.59 2.49
N ALA A 483 -28.81 5.92 2.65
CA ALA A 483 -28.98 4.82 3.60
C ALA A 483 -29.07 3.45 2.91
N THR A 484 -29.31 3.42 1.59
CA THR A 484 -29.59 2.17 0.86
C THR A 484 -28.88 2.06 -0.50
N THR A 485 -28.22 3.10 -1.00
CA THR A 485 -27.51 3.11 -2.30
C THR A 485 -26.22 3.89 -2.22
N ASN A 486 -25.23 3.48 -3.02
CA ASN A 486 -23.89 4.05 -3.02
C ASN A 486 -23.26 3.94 -1.62
N GLN A 487 -23.25 2.72 -1.10
CA GLN A 487 -22.80 2.35 0.24
C GLN A 487 -21.39 1.73 0.22
N GLY A 488 -20.62 1.95 -0.85
CA GLY A 488 -19.20 1.63 -0.95
C GLY A 488 -18.40 2.14 0.24
N ASP A 489 -17.31 1.43 0.61
CA ASP A 489 -16.54 1.80 1.79
C ASP A 489 -15.62 2.99 1.47
N LEU A 490 -15.74 4.05 2.27
CA LEU A 490 -14.93 5.26 2.16
C LEU A 490 -13.45 5.02 2.52
N ASN A 491 -13.07 3.79 2.87
CA ASN A 491 -11.74 3.38 3.31
C ASN A 491 -11.12 2.25 2.48
N ASP A 492 -11.85 1.67 1.51
CA ASP A 492 -11.24 0.68 0.61
C ASP A 492 -10.32 1.40 -0.40
N THR A 493 -9.21 0.79 -0.77
CA THR A 493 -8.34 1.36 -1.82
C THR A 493 -8.96 1.26 -3.20
N ASP A 494 -9.79 0.23 -3.41
CA ASP A 494 -10.31 -0.21 -4.73
C ASP A 494 -11.73 -0.85 -4.60
N GLY A 495 -12.71 -0.22 -3.91
CA GLY A 495 -13.96 -0.94 -3.59
C GLY A 495 -15.24 -0.20 -3.18
N GLY A 496 -16.25 -0.31 -4.04
CA GLY A 496 -17.65 0.01 -3.76
C GLY A 496 -18.47 0.45 -4.98
N GLU A 497 -17.81 0.58 -6.13
CA GLU A 497 -18.31 1.33 -7.28
C GLU A 497 -19.35 0.53 -8.11
N VAL A 498 -19.23 -0.80 -8.14
CA VAL A 498 -20.08 -1.64 -9.00
C VAL A 498 -21.50 -1.79 -8.47
N THR A 499 -22.47 -1.23 -9.21
CA THR A 499 -23.89 -1.62 -9.11
C THR A 499 -24.11 -3.02 -9.69
N LEU A 500 -24.81 -3.91 -8.97
CA LEU A 500 -24.98 -5.33 -9.33
C LEU A 500 -26.45 -5.82 -9.35
N TYR A 501 -26.81 -6.69 -10.31
CA TYR A 501 -28.11 -7.39 -10.41
C TYR A 501 -27.96 -8.87 -10.86
N THR A 502 -28.87 -9.82 -10.53
CA THR A 502 -28.67 -11.30 -10.70
C THR A 502 -29.92 -12.15 -11.07
N ILE A 503 -29.76 -13.29 -11.78
CA ILE A 503 -30.78 -14.28 -12.26
C ILE A 503 -30.26 -15.77 -12.07
N ALA A 504 -31.07 -16.82 -11.73
CA ALA A 504 -30.66 -18.06 -10.96
C ALA A 504 -30.78 -19.54 -11.56
N VAL A 505 -30.15 -20.57 -10.93
CA VAL A 505 -29.62 -21.87 -11.52
C VAL A 505 -29.38 -23.15 -10.58
N ALA A 506 -28.92 -24.31 -11.14
CA ALA A 506 -28.01 -25.45 -10.69
C ALA A 506 -28.14 -26.29 -9.35
N PRO A 507 -27.58 -27.55 -9.25
CA PRO A 507 -27.39 -28.32 -7.99
C PRO A 507 -26.33 -27.72 -7.05
N LEU A 508 -26.17 -28.30 -5.85
CA LEU A 508 -25.27 -27.78 -4.79
C LEU A 508 -24.42 -28.89 -4.13
N ASN A 509 -23.17 -28.60 -3.82
CA ASN A 509 -22.12 -29.49 -3.33
C ASN A 509 -21.05 -28.65 -2.62
N GLY A 510 -20.72 -29.00 -1.38
CA GLY A 510 -19.86 -28.19 -0.54
C GLY A 510 -19.30 -28.94 0.67
N PRO A 511 -18.76 -28.24 1.68
CA PRO A 511 -18.16 -28.86 2.86
C PRO A 511 -19.17 -29.62 3.70
N ASN A 512 -18.67 -30.41 4.65
CA ASN A 512 -19.49 -31.22 5.56
C ASN A 512 -20.63 -30.41 6.22
N GLY A 513 -21.88 -30.74 5.88
CA GLY A 513 -23.08 -30.08 6.39
C GLY A 513 -23.36 -28.68 5.79
N ARG A 514 -22.63 -28.27 4.75
CA ARG A 514 -22.73 -26.99 4.03
C ARG A 514 -22.69 -27.20 2.50
N PRO A 515 -23.63 -27.95 1.92
CA PRO A 515 -23.70 -28.12 0.46
C PRO A 515 -23.94 -26.80 -0.27
N ASP A 516 -24.55 -25.83 0.40
CA ASP A 516 -24.85 -24.46 -0.04
C ASP A 516 -23.76 -23.45 0.36
N ALA A 517 -22.52 -23.91 0.53
CA ALA A 517 -21.39 -23.02 0.74
C ALA A 517 -21.12 -22.15 -0.51
N ILE A 518 -20.56 -20.97 -0.28
CA ILE A 518 -20.23 -19.97 -1.29
C ILE A 518 -18.88 -19.36 -0.93
N ASN A 519 -17.87 -19.52 -1.78
CA ASN A 519 -16.65 -18.71 -1.72
C ASN A 519 -16.84 -17.42 -2.52
N THR A 520 -16.38 -17.36 -3.78
CA THR A 520 -16.81 -16.30 -4.72
C THR A 520 -18.12 -16.67 -5.43
N THR A 521 -18.35 -17.96 -5.56
CA THR A 521 -19.53 -18.65 -6.07
C THR A 521 -19.78 -19.91 -5.22
N ASN A 522 -20.82 -20.66 -5.54
CA ASN A 522 -21.04 -22.01 -5.03
C ASN A 522 -20.23 -23.09 -5.78
N ASN A 523 -19.34 -22.73 -6.72
CA ASN A 523 -18.51 -23.65 -7.52
C ASN A 523 -17.01 -23.59 -7.16
N ASP A 524 -16.66 -22.88 -6.09
CA ASP A 524 -15.29 -22.68 -5.62
C ASP A 524 -15.20 -22.61 -4.08
N ASP A 525 -16.26 -23.02 -3.39
CA ASP A 525 -16.23 -23.28 -1.95
C ASP A 525 -15.20 -24.38 -1.61
N PHE A 526 -14.78 -24.44 -0.35
CA PHE A 526 -13.66 -25.29 0.00
C PHE A 526 -13.60 -25.76 1.45
N THR A 527 -12.75 -26.77 1.65
CA THR A 527 -12.27 -27.20 2.97
C THR A 527 -10.74 -27.21 2.97
N ASN A 528 -10.12 -26.42 3.86
CA ASN A 528 -8.68 -26.46 4.11
C ASN A 528 -8.33 -27.49 5.21
N ARG A 529 -7.27 -28.29 5.01
CA ARG A 529 -6.62 -29.12 6.05
C ARG A 529 -5.11 -29.15 5.83
N SER A 530 -4.32 -29.50 6.84
CA SER A 530 -2.86 -29.61 6.71
C SER A 530 -2.31 -30.90 7.32
N ILE A 531 -1.15 -31.33 6.81
CA ILE A 531 -0.28 -32.35 7.40
C ILE A 531 0.75 -31.68 8.35
N VAL A 532 1.29 -32.44 9.30
CA VAL A 532 2.24 -31.91 10.29
C VAL A 532 3.63 -31.73 9.67
N LEU A 533 4.10 -30.48 9.62
CA LEU A 533 5.46 -30.17 9.19
C LEU A 533 6.49 -30.56 10.27
N PRO A 534 7.57 -31.30 9.92
CA PRO A 534 8.64 -31.66 10.85
C PRO A 534 9.33 -30.44 11.48
N ALA A 535 9.70 -30.54 12.76
CA ALA A 535 10.38 -29.46 13.46
C ALA A 535 11.83 -29.27 12.99
N GLY A 536 12.25 -28.01 12.83
CA GLY A 536 13.65 -27.64 12.54
C GLY A 536 14.16 -28.01 11.14
N LEU A 537 13.27 -28.36 10.21
CA LEU A 537 13.64 -28.58 8.81
C LEU A 537 13.96 -27.21 8.16
N PRO A 538 15.14 -27.01 7.55
CA PRO A 538 15.47 -25.78 6.85
C PRO A 538 14.44 -25.40 5.78
N PRO A 539 14.06 -24.12 5.65
CA PRO A 539 13.23 -23.64 4.55
C PRO A 539 13.84 -24.01 3.20
N GLY A 540 12.99 -24.46 2.26
CA GLY A 540 13.40 -24.84 0.91
C GLY A 540 13.88 -26.29 0.71
N LEU A 541 13.98 -27.12 1.75
CA LEU A 541 14.15 -28.56 1.56
C LEU A 541 12.78 -29.24 1.27
N PRO A 542 12.68 -30.15 0.29
CA PRO A 542 11.43 -30.85 0.02
C PRO A 542 11.11 -31.93 1.08
N LEU A 543 9.83 -32.29 1.16
CA LEU A 543 9.28 -33.37 1.98
C LEU A 543 9.26 -34.69 1.21
N ASN A 544 9.51 -35.81 1.90
CA ASN A 544 9.39 -37.15 1.33
C ASN A 544 8.06 -37.85 1.71
N ASP A 545 7.76 -38.99 1.09
CA ASP A 545 6.52 -39.78 1.29
C ASP A 545 6.16 -39.99 2.78
N SER A 546 7.14 -40.24 3.64
CA SER A 546 6.89 -40.49 5.08
C SER A 546 6.47 -39.23 5.85
N GLN A 547 6.66 -38.06 5.25
CA GLN A 547 6.29 -36.75 5.75
C GLN A 547 5.00 -36.21 5.11
N THR A 548 4.43 -36.88 4.09
CA THR A 548 3.21 -36.46 3.36
C THR A 548 2.03 -37.43 3.52
N PRO A 549 1.56 -37.73 4.74
CA PRO A 549 0.52 -38.75 4.97
C PRO A 549 -0.83 -38.40 4.33
N ALA A 550 -1.45 -39.41 3.70
CA ALA A 550 -2.78 -39.32 3.10
C ALA A 550 -3.84 -38.72 4.06
N THR A 551 -4.62 -37.76 3.57
CA THR A 551 -5.55 -36.96 4.38
C THR A 551 -6.97 -37.01 3.83
N THR A 552 -7.94 -37.30 4.70
CA THR A 552 -9.37 -37.45 4.35
C THR A 552 -10.20 -36.19 4.65
N PHE A 553 -11.09 -35.86 3.73
CA PHE A 553 -12.07 -34.78 3.77
C PHE A 553 -13.50 -35.37 3.75
N THR A 554 -14.48 -34.60 4.20
CA THR A 554 -15.91 -34.97 4.17
C THR A 554 -16.68 -33.81 3.57
N ASN A 555 -17.51 -34.11 2.58
CA ASN A 555 -18.27 -33.15 1.80
C ASN A 555 -19.75 -33.55 1.78
N THR A 556 -20.63 -32.62 1.43
CA THR A 556 -22.09 -32.81 1.38
C THR A 556 -22.64 -32.26 0.08
N VAL A 557 -23.55 -33.00 -0.57
CA VAL A 557 -24.37 -32.49 -1.70
C VAL A 557 -25.78 -32.15 -1.24
N ARG A 558 -26.45 -31.22 -1.93
CA ARG A 558 -27.89 -30.97 -1.86
C ARG A 558 -28.49 -31.04 -3.26
N ASN A 559 -29.52 -31.86 -3.40
CA ASN A 559 -30.33 -31.87 -4.60
C ASN A 559 -31.28 -30.65 -4.59
N THR A 560 -31.01 -29.63 -5.41
CA THR A 560 -31.87 -28.44 -5.55
C THR A 560 -33.01 -28.63 -6.55
N SER A 561 -33.04 -29.75 -7.29
CA SER A 561 -34.13 -30.04 -8.22
C SER A 561 -35.42 -30.41 -7.48
N GLY A 562 -36.55 -30.28 -8.18
CA GLY A 562 -37.89 -30.59 -7.64
C GLY A 562 -38.23 -32.09 -7.52
N SER A 563 -37.27 -33.01 -7.69
CA SER A 563 -37.51 -34.47 -7.63
C SER A 563 -36.27 -35.23 -7.14
N PRO A 564 -36.40 -36.47 -6.62
CA PRO A 564 -35.23 -37.26 -6.24
C PRO A 564 -34.27 -37.48 -7.43
N ALA A 565 -32.97 -37.29 -7.20
CA ALA A 565 -31.93 -37.39 -8.23
C ALA A 565 -30.83 -38.37 -7.81
N THR A 566 -30.10 -38.90 -8.79
CA THR A 566 -28.81 -39.55 -8.57
C THR A 566 -27.72 -38.55 -8.93
N ILE A 567 -26.77 -38.35 -8.01
CA ILE A 567 -25.68 -37.39 -8.19
C ILE A 567 -24.38 -38.17 -8.35
N SER A 568 -23.69 -37.97 -9.47
CA SER A 568 -22.38 -38.56 -9.76
C SER A 568 -21.26 -37.67 -9.25
N LEU A 569 -20.15 -38.27 -8.78
CA LEU A 569 -19.00 -37.59 -8.21
C LEU A 569 -17.72 -37.95 -8.97
N ILE A 570 -17.00 -36.96 -9.49
CA ILE A 570 -15.69 -37.13 -10.12
C ILE A 570 -14.70 -36.06 -9.66
N PRO A 571 -13.41 -36.37 -9.51
CA PRO A 571 -12.38 -35.35 -9.40
C PRO A 571 -12.15 -34.73 -10.77
N ILE A 572 -11.98 -33.41 -10.82
CA ILE A 572 -11.62 -32.69 -12.05
C ILE A 572 -10.28 -31.97 -11.85
N PRO A 573 -9.47 -31.76 -12.90
CA PRO A 573 -8.20 -31.06 -12.77
C PRO A 573 -8.35 -29.67 -12.14
N PRO A 574 -7.38 -29.22 -11.32
CA PRO A 574 -7.36 -27.83 -10.88
C PRO A 574 -7.21 -26.87 -12.08
N THR A 575 -7.76 -25.67 -11.96
CA THR A 575 -7.69 -24.63 -13.00
C THR A 575 -6.25 -24.28 -13.39
N ALA A 576 -5.32 -24.33 -12.42
CA ALA A 576 -3.88 -24.24 -12.65
C ALA A 576 -3.27 -25.66 -12.49
N PRO A 577 -2.85 -26.34 -13.56
CA PRO A 577 -2.36 -27.71 -13.49
C PRO A 577 -1.23 -27.92 -12.48
N ASP A 578 -0.26 -27.01 -12.46
CA ASP A 578 0.91 -27.09 -11.57
C ASP A 578 0.58 -26.84 -10.08
N SER A 579 -0.67 -26.51 -9.73
CA SER A 579 -1.13 -26.40 -8.32
C SER A 579 -1.46 -27.74 -7.67
N LEU A 580 -1.35 -28.85 -8.42
CA LEU A 580 -1.45 -30.21 -7.91
C LEU A 580 -0.27 -31.04 -8.40
N ALA A 581 0.39 -31.76 -7.49
CA ALA A 581 1.54 -32.57 -7.85
C ALA A 581 1.16 -33.76 -8.75
N THR A 582 1.88 -33.95 -9.85
CA THR A 582 1.77 -35.17 -10.67
C THR A 582 2.08 -36.40 -9.83
N GLY A 583 1.23 -37.43 -9.92
CA GLY A 583 1.26 -38.62 -9.06
C GLY A 583 0.37 -38.53 -7.83
N THR A 584 -0.31 -37.39 -7.56
CA THR A 584 -1.30 -37.31 -6.48
C THR A 584 -2.45 -38.29 -6.71
N ILE A 585 -2.77 -39.10 -5.71
CA ILE A 585 -3.90 -40.05 -5.75
C ILE A 585 -5.09 -39.46 -4.98
N VAL A 586 -6.25 -39.45 -5.62
CA VAL A 586 -7.53 -38.98 -5.06
C VAL A 586 -8.51 -40.15 -5.02
N THR A 587 -8.94 -40.51 -3.81
CA THR A 587 -9.91 -41.60 -3.59
C THR A 587 -11.24 -41.05 -3.09
N ILE A 588 -12.31 -41.22 -3.87
CA ILE A 588 -13.68 -40.85 -3.51
C ILE A 588 -14.39 -42.09 -2.93
N THR A 589 -15.19 -41.93 -1.88
CA THR A 589 -15.92 -43.03 -1.24
C THR A 589 -17.31 -42.63 -0.76
N VAL A 590 -18.31 -43.47 -1.08
CA VAL A 590 -19.71 -43.41 -0.64
C VAL A 590 -20.17 -44.83 -0.27
N GLY A 591 -20.34 -45.10 1.03
CA GLY A 591 -20.78 -46.43 1.50
C GLY A 591 -19.81 -47.54 1.10
N SER A 592 -20.24 -48.42 0.19
CA SER A 592 -19.41 -49.49 -0.40
C SER A 592 -18.68 -49.08 -1.69
N ASP A 593 -19.05 -47.94 -2.27
CA ASP A 593 -18.61 -47.53 -3.60
C ASP A 593 -17.37 -46.66 -3.46
N VAL A 594 -16.28 -47.08 -4.11
CA VAL A 594 -14.95 -46.50 -3.98
C VAL A 594 -14.36 -46.33 -5.37
N ALA A 595 -13.74 -45.20 -5.67
CA ALA A 595 -12.93 -45.02 -6.87
C ALA A 595 -11.67 -44.19 -6.57
N ALA A 596 -10.52 -44.67 -7.05
CA ALA A 596 -9.23 -44.00 -6.93
C ALA A 596 -8.76 -43.51 -8.31
N TYR A 597 -8.29 -42.27 -8.35
CA TYR A 597 -7.84 -41.58 -9.55
C TYR A 597 -6.44 -40.99 -9.31
N GLU A 598 -5.55 -41.08 -10.29
CA GLU A 598 -4.21 -40.48 -10.23
C GLU A 598 -4.15 -39.23 -11.12
N TYR A 599 -3.56 -38.15 -10.60
CA TYR A 599 -3.34 -36.93 -11.36
C TYR A 599 -2.06 -37.02 -12.21
N ASN A 600 -2.19 -36.96 -13.53
CA ASN A 600 -1.07 -37.07 -14.47
C ASN A 600 -0.46 -35.72 -14.90
N GLY A 601 -0.76 -34.62 -14.19
CA GLY A 601 -0.38 -33.25 -14.57
C GLY A 601 -1.34 -32.57 -15.57
N THR A 602 -2.35 -33.28 -16.08
CA THR A 602 -3.38 -32.69 -16.97
C THR A 602 -4.80 -33.19 -16.71
N SER A 603 -4.94 -34.45 -16.29
CA SER A 603 -6.22 -35.14 -16.09
C SER A 603 -6.12 -36.13 -14.93
N PHE A 604 -7.28 -36.48 -14.36
CA PHE A 604 -7.41 -37.58 -13.41
C PHE A 604 -7.68 -38.89 -14.15
N ALA A 605 -6.73 -39.81 -14.11
CA ALA A 605 -6.86 -41.14 -14.69
C ALA A 605 -7.43 -42.11 -13.65
N TYR A 606 -8.51 -42.83 -13.98
CA TYR A 606 -9.06 -43.89 -13.11
C TYR A 606 -8.04 -45.01 -12.94
N GLN A 607 -7.67 -45.33 -11.70
CA GLN A 607 -6.73 -46.40 -11.36
C GLN A 607 -7.44 -47.68 -10.90
N SER A 608 -8.36 -47.56 -9.94
CA SER A 608 -9.05 -48.72 -9.36
C SER A 608 -10.34 -48.32 -8.65
N GLY A 609 -11.15 -49.31 -8.27
CA GLY A 609 -12.38 -49.05 -7.53
C GLY A 609 -13.14 -50.31 -7.13
N THR A 610 -14.13 -50.11 -6.26
CA THR A 610 -15.11 -51.11 -5.82
C THR A 610 -16.50 -50.61 -6.20
N ASN A 611 -17.29 -51.46 -6.87
CA ASN A 611 -18.59 -51.14 -7.50
C ASN A 611 -18.56 -50.05 -8.60
N THR A 612 -17.41 -49.46 -8.88
CA THR A 612 -17.22 -48.36 -9.86
C THR A 612 -16.38 -48.81 -11.06
N SER A 613 -16.32 -47.96 -12.09
CA SER A 613 -15.40 -48.09 -13.22
C SER A 613 -15.12 -46.71 -13.84
N ALA A 614 -14.21 -46.64 -14.82
CA ALA A 614 -13.91 -45.41 -15.55
C ALA A 614 -15.14 -44.74 -16.22
N THR A 615 -16.21 -45.48 -16.50
CA THR A 615 -17.49 -44.97 -17.05
C THR A 615 -18.67 -45.18 -16.08
N ASN A 616 -18.40 -45.49 -14.82
CA ASN A 616 -19.40 -45.57 -13.76
C ASN A 616 -18.76 -45.06 -12.45
N PRO A 617 -18.70 -43.73 -12.25
CA PRO A 617 -18.07 -43.13 -11.08
C PRO A 617 -18.87 -43.41 -9.79
N VAL A 618 -18.34 -42.95 -8.65
CA VAL A 618 -19.03 -43.03 -7.37
C VAL A 618 -20.34 -42.23 -7.44
N LYS A 619 -21.44 -42.82 -6.96
CA LYS A 619 -22.80 -42.27 -7.08
C LYS A 619 -23.50 -42.15 -5.73
N LEU A 620 -24.12 -41.00 -5.50
CA LEU A 620 -25.08 -40.79 -4.41
C LEU A 620 -26.47 -41.09 -4.96
N THR A 621 -26.92 -42.33 -4.77
CA THR A 621 -28.19 -42.83 -5.30
C THR A 621 -29.40 -42.30 -4.53
N THR A 622 -30.44 -41.86 -5.24
CA THR A 622 -31.76 -41.51 -4.67
C THR A 622 -31.73 -40.39 -3.63
N VAL A 623 -30.96 -39.31 -3.85
CA VAL A 623 -31.01 -38.10 -3.03
C VAL A 623 -32.35 -37.39 -3.26
N ALA A 624 -33.22 -37.38 -2.25
CA ALA A 624 -34.55 -36.76 -2.32
C ALA A 624 -34.50 -35.28 -2.74
N ALA A 625 -35.60 -34.75 -3.27
CA ALA A 625 -35.73 -33.31 -3.59
C ALA A 625 -35.47 -32.46 -2.33
N GLY A 626 -34.57 -31.48 -2.40
CA GLY A 626 -34.09 -30.70 -1.24
C GLY A 626 -33.26 -31.51 -0.23
N GLY A 627 -33.10 -32.81 -0.43
CA GLY A 627 -32.35 -33.72 0.43
C GLY A 627 -30.84 -33.54 0.31
N THR A 628 -30.12 -34.06 1.29
CA THR A 628 -28.65 -34.01 1.36
C THR A 628 -28.04 -35.39 1.56
N ALA A 629 -26.80 -35.57 1.12
CA ALA A 629 -26.03 -36.79 1.34
C ALA A 629 -24.53 -36.48 1.43
N ASN A 630 -23.80 -37.28 2.20
CA ASN A 630 -22.36 -37.08 2.46
C ASN A 630 -21.50 -38.06 1.67
N TYR A 631 -20.29 -37.62 1.33
CA TYR A 631 -19.23 -38.43 0.75
C TYR A 631 -17.87 -38.06 1.35
N THR A 632 -16.87 -38.91 1.14
CA THR A 632 -15.50 -38.67 1.59
C THR A 632 -14.52 -38.69 0.43
N VAL A 633 -13.44 -37.92 0.58
CA VAL A 633 -12.36 -37.78 -0.39
C VAL A 633 -11.05 -37.90 0.36
N THR A 634 -10.16 -38.79 -0.06
CA THR A 634 -8.81 -38.91 0.51
C THR A 634 -7.79 -38.48 -0.54
N ILE A 635 -6.91 -37.55 -0.16
CA ILE A 635 -5.83 -37.03 -0.99
C ILE A 635 -4.52 -37.61 -0.46
N ASP A 636 -3.74 -38.21 -1.35
CA ASP A 636 -2.43 -38.80 -1.06
C ASP A 636 -1.38 -38.15 -1.99
N LEU A 637 -0.42 -37.42 -1.40
CA LEU A 637 0.58 -36.63 -2.13
C LEU A 637 1.87 -37.44 -2.29
N PRO A 638 2.54 -37.37 -3.46
CA PRO A 638 3.86 -37.98 -3.64
C PRO A 638 4.92 -37.26 -2.77
N GLY A 639 6.11 -37.83 -2.67
CA GLY A 639 7.29 -37.16 -2.11
C GLY A 639 7.97 -36.16 -3.07
N GLU A 640 9.09 -35.61 -2.61
CA GLU A 640 9.82 -34.47 -3.20
C GLU A 640 8.95 -33.19 -3.33
N ILE A 641 8.10 -32.96 -2.32
CA ILE A 641 7.09 -31.90 -2.29
C ILE A 641 7.53 -30.70 -1.46
N SER A 642 7.25 -29.48 -1.93
CA SER A 642 7.54 -28.24 -1.20
C SER A 642 6.86 -28.20 0.18
N GLN A 643 7.60 -27.67 1.17
CA GLN A 643 7.01 -27.21 2.43
C GLN A 643 6.06 -26.04 2.17
N THR A 644 5.17 -25.77 3.13
CA THR A 644 4.25 -24.61 3.13
C THR A 644 3.60 -24.36 1.77
N THR A 645 3.00 -25.40 1.18
CA THR A 645 2.32 -25.31 -0.11
C THR A 645 0.92 -25.92 -0.02
N GLY A 646 -0.06 -25.29 -0.66
CA GLY A 646 -1.46 -25.72 -0.69
C GLY A 646 -1.83 -26.42 -2.00
N TYR A 647 -2.25 -27.68 -1.92
CA TYR A 647 -2.64 -28.52 -3.05
C TYR A 647 -4.15 -28.62 -3.14
N SER A 648 -4.72 -28.20 -4.28
CA SER A 648 -6.18 -28.13 -4.48
C SER A 648 -6.71 -29.28 -5.33
N VAL A 649 -7.72 -29.99 -4.83
CA VAL A 649 -8.46 -31.05 -5.55
C VAL A 649 -9.94 -30.64 -5.66
N PRO A 650 -10.39 -30.15 -6.82
CA PRO A 650 -11.81 -29.89 -7.08
C PRO A 650 -12.58 -31.19 -7.34
N ILE A 651 -13.78 -31.30 -6.76
CA ILE A 651 -14.70 -32.41 -6.93
C ILE A 651 -16.02 -31.90 -7.52
N LEU A 652 -16.37 -32.40 -8.70
CA LEU A 652 -17.62 -32.07 -9.38
C LEU A 652 -18.72 -33.05 -8.96
N ALA A 653 -19.82 -32.50 -8.47
CA ALA A 653 -21.08 -33.20 -8.29
C ALA A 653 -22.06 -32.77 -9.39
N PHE A 654 -22.64 -33.71 -10.12
CA PHE A 654 -23.51 -33.42 -11.26
C PHE A 654 -24.66 -34.43 -11.39
N ILE A 655 -25.72 -34.03 -12.09
CA ILE A 655 -26.86 -34.90 -12.38
C ILE A 655 -26.56 -35.67 -13.68
N ASP A 656 -26.19 -36.94 -13.53
CA ASP A 656 -25.85 -37.90 -14.60
C ASP A 656 -27.15 -38.43 -15.25
N GLU A 657 -27.86 -37.58 -16.00
CA GLU A 657 -29.21 -37.84 -16.52
C GLU A 657 -29.25 -39.01 -17.52
N ASN A 658 -28.15 -39.20 -18.25
CA ASN A 658 -28.03 -40.23 -19.27
C ASN A 658 -27.25 -41.49 -18.77
N ASN A 659 -26.74 -41.46 -17.54
CA ASN A 659 -26.02 -42.54 -16.87
C ASN A 659 -24.76 -43.03 -17.63
N ASN A 660 -24.03 -42.13 -18.30
CA ASN A 660 -22.75 -42.42 -18.96
C ASN A 660 -21.52 -42.12 -18.08
N GLY A 661 -21.71 -41.49 -16.91
CA GLY A 661 -20.63 -41.15 -15.98
C GLY A 661 -19.77 -39.93 -16.40
N SER A 662 -20.25 -39.08 -17.30
CA SER A 662 -19.54 -37.94 -17.87
C SER A 662 -20.38 -36.67 -17.82
N SER A 663 -19.90 -35.66 -17.09
CA SER A 663 -20.59 -34.38 -16.84
C SER A 663 -20.69 -33.44 -18.05
N SER A 664 -20.51 -33.94 -19.27
CA SER A 664 -20.47 -33.11 -20.48
C SER A 664 -21.86 -32.58 -20.84
N ASN A 665 -22.06 -31.28 -20.66
CA ASN A 665 -23.34 -30.55 -20.82
C ASN A 665 -24.39 -30.82 -19.72
N GLU A 666 -23.97 -31.37 -18.57
CA GLU A 666 -24.87 -31.63 -17.45
C GLU A 666 -24.71 -30.56 -16.35
N PRO A 667 -25.81 -30.09 -15.71
CA PRO A 667 -25.72 -29.11 -14.65
C PRO A 667 -25.04 -29.73 -13.42
N GLY A 668 -23.98 -29.08 -12.96
CA GLY A 668 -23.14 -29.55 -11.86
C GLY A 668 -22.58 -28.43 -11.02
N ASN A 669 -21.95 -28.81 -9.91
CA ASN A 669 -21.49 -27.90 -8.88
C ASN A 669 -20.24 -28.46 -8.16
N ILE A 670 -19.27 -27.60 -7.86
CA ILE A 670 -17.89 -27.99 -7.53
C ILE A 670 -17.50 -27.50 -6.14
N THR A 671 -17.00 -28.41 -5.30
CA THR A 671 -16.32 -28.08 -4.03
C THR A 671 -14.84 -28.43 -4.12
N ILE A 672 -13.99 -27.72 -3.38
CA ILE A 672 -12.53 -27.89 -3.41
C ILE A 672 -12.01 -28.43 -2.07
N ASN A 673 -11.27 -29.53 -2.11
CA ASN A 673 -10.54 -30.02 -0.94
C ASN A 673 -9.07 -29.58 -1.05
N ARG A 674 -8.60 -28.76 -0.11
CA ARG A 674 -7.24 -28.18 -0.10
C ARG A 674 -6.39 -28.78 1.01
N LEU A 675 -5.26 -29.38 0.63
CA LEU A 675 -4.30 -30.01 1.52
C LEU A 675 -2.99 -29.20 1.59
N TYR A 676 -2.60 -28.75 2.78
CA TYR A 676 -1.42 -27.91 3.00
C TYR A 676 -0.25 -28.68 3.63
N THR A 677 0.97 -28.47 3.15
CA THR A 677 2.21 -29.08 3.65
C THR A 677 2.88 -28.25 4.77
N GLY A 678 2.10 -27.92 5.79
CA GLY A 678 2.34 -26.76 6.67
C GLY A 678 1.67 -25.50 6.10
N TYR A 679 1.34 -24.52 6.96
CA TYR A 679 0.54 -23.36 6.53
C TYR A 679 0.91 -22.03 7.19
N VAL A 680 2.02 -21.94 7.94
CA VAL A 680 2.61 -20.67 8.38
C VAL A 680 4.06 -20.57 7.91
N GLU A 681 4.38 -19.47 7.23
CA GLU A 681 5.71 -19.12 6.72
C GLU A 681 6.37 -18.07 7.60
N LEU A 682 7.69 -18.15 7.74
CA LEU A 682 8.54 -17.18 8.44
C LEU A 682 9.71 -16.75 7.53
N GLU A 683 9.76 -15.48 7.16
CA GLU A 683 10.90 -14.85 6.48
C GLU A 683 11.59 -13.86 7.41
N LYS A 684 12.92 -13.71 7.27
CA LYS A 684 13.71 -12.81 8.10
C LYS A 684 14.61 -11.92 7.25
N ASP A 685 14.51 -10.62 7.45
CA ASP A 685 15.40 -9.62 6.87
C ASP A 685 15.90 -8.66 7.96
N ALA A 686 16.95 -7.90 7.66
CA ALA A 686 17.43 -6.84 8.54
C ALA A 686 17.74 -5.57 7.76
N ARG A 687 17.70 -4.44 8.45
CA ARG A 687 18.11 -3.13 7.94
C ARG A 687 19.07 -2.44 8.88
N ILE A 688 19.94 -1.58 8.35
CA ILE A 688 20.80 -0.72 9.17
C ILE A 688 20.17 0.66 9.29
N LEU A 689 20.01 1.12 10.52
CA LEU A 689 19.48 2.44 10.86
C LEU A 689 20.55 3.31 11.54
N ALA A 690 20.61 4.60 11.21
CA ALA A 690 21.18 5.62 12.09
C ALA A 690 20.05 6.25 12.91
N GLY A 691 19.87 5.79 14.14
CA GLY A 691 18.68 6.13 14.94
C GLY A 691 17.42 5.55 14.31
N ALA A 692 16.62 6.39 13.65
CA ALA A 692 15.45 5.97 12.87
C ALA A 692 15.68 5.98 11.35
N THR A 693 16.76 6.60 10.87
CA THR A 693 17.04 6.77 9.43
C THR A 693 17.60 5.49 8.84
N GLU A 694 16.89 4.90 7.87
CA GLU A 694 17.37 3.74 7.11
C GLU A 694 18.56 4.11 6.21
N LEU A 695 19.67 3.39 6.37
CA LEU A 695 20.88 3.53 5.54
C LEU A 695 21.03 2.38 4.54
N VAL A 696 20.49 1.21 4.89
CA VAL A 696 20.39 0.01 4.05
C VAL A 696 19.04 -0.59 4.37
N GLY A 697 18.20 -0.78 3.35
CA GLY A 697 16.86 -1.33 3.52
C GLY A 697 16.84 -2.79 3.94
N TYR A 698 15.63 -3.28 4.24
CA TYR A 698 15.43 -4.67 4.63
C TYR A 698 15.95 -5.63 3.55
N THR A 699 17.04 -6.32 3.87
CA THR A 699 17.76 -7.20 2.96
C THR A 699 18.37 -8.40 3.71
N THR A 700 18.86 -9.36 2.95
CA THR A 700 19.71 -10.46 3.41
C THR A 700 21.16 -10.34 2.88
N ASP A 701 21.50 -9.25 2.20
CA ASP A 701 22.85 -8.98 1.67
C ASP A 701 23.80 -8.44 2.76
N GLU A 702 24.73 -9.30 3.20
CA GLU A 702 25.77 -8.98 4.19
C GLU A 702 26.67 -7.81 3.76
N ALA A 703 27.01 -7.68 2.47
CA ALA A 703 27.96 -6.67 2.01
C ALA A 703 27.36 -5.26 2.12
N ALA A 704 26.09 -5.11 1.74
CA ALA A 704 25.33 -3.87 1.92
C ALA A 704 25.22 -3.50 3.40
N LEU A 705 24.78 -4.43 4.25
CA LEU A 705 24.63 -4.19 5.69
C LEU A 705 25.97 -3.81 6.36
N SER A 706 27.07 -4.45 5.97
CA SER A 706 28.40 -4.24 6.56
C SER A 706 29.03 -2.90 6.22
N ALA A 707 28.82 -2.36 5.01
CA ALA A 707 29.33 -1.04 4.64
C ALA A 707 28.67 0.11 5.44
N ALA A 708 27.45 -0.13 5.93
CA ALA A 708 26.64 0.87 6.64
C ALA A 708 26.66 0.76 8.16
N ALA A 709 27.14 -0.34 8.75
CA ALA A 709 27.16 -0.44 10.19
C ALA A 709 28.39 0.28 10.79
N ARG A 710 28.17 0.99 11.90
CA ARG A 710 29.11 1.85 12.65
C ARG A 710 28.61 1.93 14.11
N PRO A 711 29.44 2.33 15.08
CA PRO A 711 29.03 2.37 16.49
C PRO A 711 27.84 3.31 16.68
N GLY A 712 26.88 2.93 17.53
CA GLY A 712 25.63 3.67 17.72
C GLY A 712 24.61 3.57 16.58
N ARG A 713 24.94 2.89 15.46
CA ARG A 713 23.94 2.48 14.46
C ARG A 713 23.20 1.23 14.94
N ILE A 714 21.98 1.04 14.44
CA ILE A 714 21.03 0.03 14.90
C ILE A 714 20.82 -0.98 13.78
N ILE A 715 20.88 -2.26 14.13
CA ILE A 715 20.35 -3.34 13.29
C ILE A 715 18.90 -3.53 13.73
N GLU A 716 17.96 -3.28 12.83
CA GLU A 716 16.56 -3.66 13.04
C GLU A 716 16.29 -4.97 12.30
N TYR A 717 15.96 -6.01 13.06
CA TYR A 717 15.55 -7.30 12.53
C TYR A 717 14.04 -7.32 12.39
N ARG A 718 13.56 -7.92 11.30
CA ARG A 718 12.15 -8.14 11.05
C ARG A 718 11.90 -9.59 10.67
N ILE A 719 10.97 -10.21 11.38
CA ILE A 719 10.43 -11.52 11.06
C ILE A 719 9.04 -11.27 10.47
N ARG A 720 8.89 -11.49 9.17
CA ARG A 720 7.60 -11.48 8.49
C ARG A 720 6.99 -12.86 8.63
N TYR A 721 5.80 -12.96 9.19
CA TYR A 721 5.06 -14.21 9.33
C TYR A 721 3.73 -14.15 8.59
N ARG A 722 3.33 -15.25 7.95
CA ARG A 722 2.08 -15.31 7.17
C ARG A 722 1.44 -16.69 7.29
N ASN A 723 0.13 -16.72 7.50
CA ASN A 723 -0.69 -17.91 7.28
C ASN A 723 -1.08 -17.96 5.79
N ILE A 724 -0.60 -18.96 5.06
CA ILE A 724 -0.84 -19.09 3.61
C ILE A 724 -2.16 -19.76 3.24
N SER A 725 -2.90 -20.29 4.22
CA SER A 725 -4.17 -20.95 3.94
C SER A 725 -5.20 -19.98 3.36
N THR A 726 -5.98 -20.42 2.38
CA THR A 726 -7.02 -19.59 1.75
C THR A 726 -8.06 -19.16 2.77
N LEU A 727 -8.32 -17.85 2.87
CA LEU A 727 -9.36 -17.31 3.74
C LEU A 727 -10.74 -17.51 3.13
N ALA A 728 -11.67 -18.02 3.93
CA ALA A 728 -13.06 -18.17 3.60
C ALA A 728 -13.81 -16.84 3.85
N PRO A 729 -14.71 -16.41 2.94
CA PRO A 729 -15.57 -15.25 3.20
C PRO A 729 -16.45 -15.46 4.44
N ASN A 730 -16.82 -14.38 5.12
CA ASN A 730 -17.69 -14.43 6.29
C ASN A 730 -19.02 -15.13 5.96
N ASN A 731 -19.39 -16.14 6.75
CA ASN A 731 -20.59 -16.98 6.54
C ASN A 731 -20.60 -17.80 5.23
N SER A 732 -19.48 -17.91 4.52
CA SER A 732 -19.32 -18.73 3.30
C SER A 732 -19.72 -20.19 3.47
N GLY A 733 -19.61 -20.76 4.68
CA GLY A 733 -19.71 -22.21 4.88
C GLY A 733 -18.47 -22.99 4.42
N SER A 734 -17.48 -22.32 3.80
CA SER A 734 -16.15 -22.88 3.56
C SER A 734 -15.38 -23.01 4.88
N VAL A 735 -14.43 -23.95 4.93
CA VAL A 735 -13.69 -24.28 6.17
C VAL A 735 -12.29 -23.69 6.12
N ASP A 736 -12.09 -22.68 6.96
CA ASP A 736 -10.81 -22.01 7.24
C ASP A 736 -9.79 -22.88 7.97
N LEU A 737 -8.51 -22.46 7.92
CA LEU A 737 -7.42 -23.08 8.67
C LEU A 737 -6.58 -22.03 9.43
N PRO A 738 -7.10 -21.46 10.54
CA PRO A 738 -6.36 -20.52 11.35
C PRO A 738 -5.16 -21.18 12.06
N ALA A 739 -4.12 -20.39 12.30
CA ALA A 739 -2.99 -20.75 13.15
C ALA A 739 -3.23 -20.20 14.56
N ASN A 740 -3.88 -21.01 15.39
CA ASN A 740 -4.15 -20.72 16.81
C ASN A 740 -2.86 -20.85 17.63
N ASN A 741 -2.71 -20.00 18.65
CA ASN A 741 -1.58 -19.99 19.57
C ASN A 741 -0.20 -19.97 18.86
N LEU A 742 -0.04 -19.08 17.87
CA LEU A 742 1.24 -18.89 17.18
C LEU A 742 2.24 -18.23 18.13
N VAL A 743 3.36 -18.90 18.39
CA VAL A 743 4.48 -18.40 19.20
C VAL A 743 5.72 -18.30 18.32
N ILE A 744 6.33 -17.13 18.25
CA ILE A 744 7.58 -16.85 17.51
C ILE A 744 8.68 -16.52 18.53
N THR A 745 9.86 -17.11 18.40
CA THR A 745 10.97 -16.99 19.37
C THR A 745 12.29 -16.58 18.71
N GLU A 746 12.97 -15.63 19.34
CA GLU A 746 14.32 -15.12 19.03
C GLU A 746 15.19 -15.21 20.28
N ASP A 747 16.30 -15.96 20.24
CA ASP A 747 17.30 -16.03 21.32
C ASP A 747 18.67 -15.58 20.80
N GLY A 748 19.26 -14.53 21.38
CA GLY A 748 20.50 -13.92 20.90
C GLY A 748 21.80 -14.57 21.34
N ALA A 749 21.75 -15.68 22.10
CA ALA A 749 22.92 -16.43 22.53
C ALA A 749 22.90 -17.92 22.13
N THR A 750 21.73 -18.45 21.73
CA THR A 750 21.61 -19.82 21.21
C THR A 750 21.97 -19.86 19.73
N ALA A 751 22.97 -20.69 19.37
CA ALA A 751 23.41 -20.85 17.99
C ALA A 751 22.24 -21.23 17.05
N PRO A 752 22.13 -20.61 15.85
CA PRO A 752 23.17 -19.85 15.14
C PRO A 752 23.33 -18.38 15.55
N ASN A 753 22.55 -17.86 16.51
CA ASN A 753 22.53 -16.45 16.86
C ASN A 753 23.68 -16.07 17.80
N ASN A 754 24.25 -14.88 17.62
CA ASN A 754 25.35 -14.36 18.45
C ASN A 754 25.20 -12.86 18.85
N TRP A 755 24.10 -12.21 18.44
CA TRP A 755 23.99 -10.75 18.47
C TRP A 755 24.02 -10.11 19.85
N PHE A 756 23.74 -10.87 20.92
CA PHE A 756 23.54 -10.33 22.26
C PHE A 756 24.76 -9.58 22.85
N THR A 757 25.99 -10.05 22.62
CA THR A 757 27.20 -9.44 23.23
C THR A 757 27.68 -8.17 22.53
N SER A 758 27.59 -8.13 21.20
CA SER A 758 28.10 -7.04 20.36
C SER A 758 27.12 -5.87 20.21
N THR A 759 25.89 -6.04 20.71
CA THR A 759 24.80 -5.06 20.60
C THR A 759 24.11 -4.83 21.94
N ARG A 760 23.22 -3.83 22.03
CA ARG A 760 22.27 -3.63 23.14
C ARG A 760 20.87 -3.38 22.60
N ASP A 761 19.83 -3.73 23.35
CA ASP A 761 18.48 -3.25 23.03
C ASP A 761 18.45 -1.72 23.10
N THR A 762 17.79 -1.05 22.15
CA THR A 762 17.76 0.42 22.08
C THR A 762 16.99 1.10 23.21
N VAL A 763 16.19 0.34 23.97
CA VAL A 763 15.31 0.77 25.07
C VAL A 763 15.76 0.18 26.42
N GLY A 764 16.53 -0.91 26.39
CA GLY A 764 17.20 -1.51 27.55
C GLY A 764 16.57 -2.82 28.06
N GLY A 765 17.10 -3.37 29.16
CA GLY A 765 16.77 -4.71 29.66
C GLY A 765 15.37 -4.97 30.23
N THR A 766 14.36 -4.13 29.93
CA THR A 766 12.98 -4.34 30.40
C THR A 766 12.08 -4.65 29.21
N LEU A 767 11.43 -5.81 29.22
CA LEU A 767 10.51 -6.25 28.15
C LEU A 767 9.31 -5.29 28.01
N PRO A 768 8.81 -5.04 26.78
CA PRO A 768 9.24 -5.65 25.51
C PRO A 768 10.54 -5.05 24.92
N GLY A 769 11.11 -4.03 25.56
CA GLY A 769 12.28 -3.30 25.06
C GLY A 769 11.97 -2.57 23.77
N SER A 770 12.84 -2.72 22.78
CA SER A 770 12.66 -2.22 21.43
C SER A 770 11.69 -3.03 20.57
N ALA A 771 11.23 -4.20 21.05
CA ALA A 771 10.46 -5.10 20.23
C ALA A 771 9.01 -4.63 20.02
N THR A 772 8.54 -4.77 18.80
CA THR A 772 7.17 -4.47 18.38
C THR A 772 6.62 -5.62 17.55
N ALA A 773 5.31 -5.79 17.57
CA ALA A 773 4.62 -6.83 16.83
C ALA A 773 3.32 -6.27 16.25
N THR A 774 2.98 -6.66 15.02
CA THR A 774 1.68 -6.30 14.41
C THR A 774 0.50 -6.86 15.21
N SER A 775 0.68 -8.03 15.82
CA SER A 775 -0.29 -8.66 16.71
C SER A 775 0.43 -9.61 17.68
N GLY A 776 -0.22 -9.88 18.82
CA GLY A 776 0.28 -10.75 19.88
C GLY A 776 0.87 -10.01 21.07
N ALA A 777 1.11 -10.76 22.15
CA ALA A 777 1.78 -10.29 23.35
C ALA A 777 3.29 -10.58 23.25
N ILE A 778 4.11 -9.56 23.50
CA ILE A 778 5.56 -9.70 23.54
C ILE A 778 6.01 -10.02 24.97
N SER A 779 6.84 -11.06 25.10
CA SER A 779 7.50 -11.49 26.32
C SER A 779 8.94 -11.90 26.00
N GLY A 780 9.66 -12.52 26.94
CA GLY A 780 11.07 -12.86 26.71
C GLY A 780 11.86 -13.09 27.99
N THR A 781 13.19 -12.90 27.93
CA THR A 781 14.09 -12.99 29.07
C THR A 781 15.23 -11.98 28.94
N ALA A 782 15.50 -11.26 30.04
CA ALA A 782 16.60 -10.32 30.16
C ALA A 782 17.77 -10.91 30.93
N ASN A 783 18.99 -10.53 30.55
CA ASN A 783 20.24 -10.96 31.14
C ASN A 783 21.16 -9.72 31.30
N SER A 784 21.78 -9.55 32.46
CA SER A 784 22.76 -8.48 32.71
C SER A 784 22.31 -7.04 32.36
N GLY A 785 21.00 -6.77 32.42
CA GLY A 785 20.43 -5.45 32.10
C GLY A 785 20.11 -5.19 30.62
N ASP A 786 20.13 -6.23 29.78
CA ASP A 786 19.78 -6.21 28.35
C ASP A 786 18.86 -7.40 28.02
N ILE A 787 18.11 -7.36 26.92
CA ILE A 787 17.19 -8.44 26.52
C ILE A 787 17.94 -9.47 25.70
N GLN A 788 17.90 -10.74 26.13
CA GLN A 788 18.55 -11.87 25.47
C GLN A 788 17.58 -12.65 24.58
N ILE A 789 16.34 -12.81 25.02
CA ILE A 789 15.31 -13.58 24.33
C ILE A 789 14.07 -12.70 24.14
N TYR A 790 13.52 -12.65 22.92
CA TYR A 790 12.22 -12.06 22.62
C TYR A 790 11.26 -13.14 22.13
N VAL A 791 10.00 -13.07 22.57
CA VAL A 791 8.93 -14.02 22.21
C VAL A 791 7.68 -13.24 21.86
N ASN A 792 7.10 -13.47 20.68
CA ASN A 792 5.77 -12.96 20.31
C ASN A 792 4.74 -14.10 20.37
N THR A 793 3.60 -13.88 21.05
CA THR A 793 2.53 -14.87 21.21
C THR A 793 1.19 -14.33 20.72
N LEU A 794 0.67 -14.88 19.64
CA LEU A 794 -0.64 -14.55 19.07
C LEU A 794 -1.67 -15.63 19.43
N THR A 795 -2.83 -15.24 19.95
CA THR A 795 -3.96 -16.17 20.19
C THR A 795 -4.42 -16.85 18.90
N ILE A 796 -4.45 -16.10 17.79
CA ILE A 796 -4.84 -16.60 16.48
C ILE A 796 -4.19 -15.76 15.37
N LEU A 797 -3.70 -16.43 14.33
CA LEU A 797 -3.36 -15.85 13.04
C LEU A 797 -4.34 -16.43 12.01
N ALA A 798 -5.30 -15.60 11.58
CA ALA A 798 -6.32 -15.97 10.60
C ALA A 798 -5.68 -16.44 9.26
N PRO A 799 -6.38 -17.23 8.44
CA PRO A 799 -5.99 -17.50 7.05
C PRO A 799 -5.71 -16.21 6.26
N GLN A 800 -4.69 -16.22 5.40
CA GLN A 800 -4.07 -15.03 4.77
C GLN A 800 -3.54 -13.94 5.73
N GLY A 801 -3.82 -14.05 7.03
CA GLY A 801 -3.31 -13.17 8.06
C GLY A 801 -1.78 -13.18 8.06
N SER A 802 -1.21 -11.99 8.11
CA SER A 802 0.22 -11.78 8.21
C SER A 802 0.54 -10.76 9.30
N GLY A 803 1.82 -10.66 9.63
CA GLY A 803 2.31 -9.62 10.51
C GLY A 803 3.82 -9.63 10.57
N GLU A 804 4.34 -8.66 11.29
CA GLU A 804 5.77 -8.47 11.50
C GLU A 804 6.05 -8.56 12.99
N PHE A 805 7.14 -9.24 13.35
CA PHE A 805 7.76 -9.17 14.66
C PHE A 805 9.13 -8.52 14.48
N ILE A 806 9.33 -7.36 15.09
CA ILE A 806 10.46 -6.48 14.88
C ILE A 806 11.17 -6.26 16.20
N PHE A 807 12.50 -6.16 16.20
CA PHE A 807 13.27 -5.66 17.34
C PHE A 807 14.59 -5.02 16.90
N ARG A 808 15.16 -4.17 17.76
CA ARG A 808 16.30 -3.31 17.45
C ARG A 808 17.49 -3.59 18.35
N ARG A 809 18.65 -3.73 17.74
CA ARG A 809 19.93 -3.99 18.40
C ARG A 809 20.92 -2.89 18.00
N GLU A 810 21.23 -1.98 18.90
CA GLU A 810 22.25 -0.94 18.71
C GLU A 810 23.64 -1.56 18.82
N ILE A 811 24.47 -1.36 17.79
CA ILE A 811 25.91 -1.69 17.80
C ILE A 811 26.56 -0.82 18.88
N ARG A 812 27.26 -1.44 19.83
CA ARG A 812 27.56 -0.80 21.12
C ARG A 812 28.34 0.51 21.00
#